data_AF-A0A516H8J9-F1
#
_entry.id   AF-A0A516H8J9-F1
#
_cell.length_a   1.000
_cell.length_b   1.000
_cell.length_c   1.000
_cell.angle_alpha   90.00
_cell.angle_beta   90.00
_cell.angle_gamma   90.00
#
_symmetry.space_group_name_H-M   'P 1'
#
loop_
_entity.id
_entity.type
_entity.pdbx_description
1 polymer ?
#
loop_
_entity_poly.entity_id
_entity_poly.type
_entity_poly.pdbx_seq_one_letter_code
_entity_poly.pdbx_strand_id
1 'polypeptide(L)'
;MKNNNYNSGLNVARQTLGVLFSAVLILISFSSKAETELNDIYYNTLLADEIEFTFGFNEPLTTEPQVKSFTDPARIEITFDAEEFVEPLTQTDVNHAGIKNIRVKKSGGKVTADIYLDDLKVYQAGIVEGKFVILLNSLGGYEQAPAADNDDSSFINNIQAIDFRKGDEESGQVLVFLDDSQSLVDVKEVLGKIEMVFYNTSILDELLYKLDVSDFGTLVTSIETFKNGDNARIEIETDRPFSFEHNQVDNIFSLSIKEMEAKKSYLEDGESFNGKAISLNFQDIPIRTVLQIIADYNGFNLVTSDTVAGNITLRLDGVPWDQALDIILKVKGLGKRMDGNILMIAPNDELIAREARDLQAQQQVTELAPLYSEYVQVNYAKAADFANLLKNEGTSLLSERGSVTVDERTNTLLIRDTAKSIEDVKRMLNVLDIPIRQVVIESRMVTVKDNISEDLGIRWGLTHNDGDAAMSGTLVGADTANANGVPDITDRLNVNLPVADPAGAIAFQVARLADGTILDLELSALEQENRGEIIASPRITTSNQKEAYIEQGTEIPFVQAASSGATSVTFKKAVLGLRVTPQITPDNRIILDLVITQDTRGDTVQTGTGQATAIDTQEIATQVLVNNGETIVLGGIYQQQIINAVSKVPFLGDIPYVGWLFRTSSEFNEKKELLIFVTPRIVTETL
;
A
#
# COMPACT_ATOMS: atom_id res chain seq x y z
N MET A 1 -5.29 -73.11 -91.29
CA MET A 1 -5.74 -71.91 -92.03
C MET A 1 -4.90 -70.75 -91.54
N LYS A 2 -3.89 -70.37 -92.34
CA LYS A 2 -3.72 -69.03 -92.94
C LYS A 2 -3.77 -67.88 -91.90
N ASN A 3 -2.78 -67.00 -91.80
CA ASN A 3 -1.52 -66.83 -92.51
C ASN A 3 -0.78 -65.65 -91.87
N ASN A 4 0.55 -65.76 -91.81
CA ASN A 4 1.54 -64.69 -92.08
C ASN A 4 1.57 -63.47 -91.14
N ASN A 5 2.69 -62.90 -90.71
CA ASN A 5 4.13 -62.94 -91.08
C ASN A 5 4.80 -61.91 -90.11
N TYR A 6 6.10 -61.82 -89.82
CA TYR A 6 7.31 -62.45 -90.31
C TYR A 6 8.38 -62.35 -89.19
N ASN A 7 9.25 -63.36 -89.12
CA ASN A 7 10.45 -63.41 -88.29
C ASN A 7 11.57 -62.50 -88.83
N SER A 8 12.42 -62.00 -87.93
CA SER A 8 13.89 -61.93 -88.11
C SER A 8 14.51 -61.59 -86.75
N GLY A 9 15.55 -62.21 -86.21
CA GLY A 9 16.55 -63.11 -86.77
C GLY A 9 17.94 -62.69 -86.30
N LEU A 10 18.55 -63.51 -85.44
CA LEU A 10 19.99 -63.74 -85.21
C LEU A 10 20.92 -62.68 -84.56
N ASN A 11 21.50 -63.12 -83.43
CA ASN A 11 22.88 -62.96 -82.91
C ASN A 11 23.34 -61.52 -82.57
N VAL A 12 23.88 -61.25 -81.37
CA VAL A 12 25.27 -61.57 -81.00
C VAL A 12 25.44 -61.75 -79.48
N ALA A 13 26.32 -62.69 -79.14
CA ALA A 13 26.84 -63.01 -77.82
C ALA A 13 27.68 -61.90 -77.19
N ARG A 14 27.55 -61.73 -75.86
CA ARG A 14 28.47 -61.14 -74.83
C ARG A 14 27.71 -60.18 -73.90
N GLN A 15 26.95 -60.71 -72.93
CA GLN A 15 26.36 -59.89 -71.86
C GLN A 15 26.28 -60.66 -70.54
N THR A 16 27.43 -60.99 -69.95
CA THR A 16 27.56 -61.38 -68.54
C THR A 16 29.02 -61.13 -68.09
N LEU A 17 29.44 -59.87 -67.94
CA LEU A 17 30.61 -59.49 -67.12
C LEU A 17 30.80 -57.95 -67.00
N GLY A 18 29.72 -57.18 -66.91
CA GLY A 18 29.76 -55.70 -66.84
C GLY A 18 28.87 -55.12 -65.75
N VAL A 19 28.63 -55.87 -64.67
CA VAL A 19 27.64 -55.54 -63.62
C VAL A 19 28.29 -55.02 -62.32
N LEU A 20 29.60 -54.75 -62.32
CA LEU A 20 30.33 -54.33 -61.11
C LEU A 20 31.03 -52.96 -61.20
N PHE A 21 30.75 -52.15 -62.23
CA PHE A 21 31.36 -50.82 -62.36
C PHE A 21 30.39 -49.65 -62.59
N SER A 22 29.08 -49.89 -62.53
CA SER A 22 28.06 -48.83 -62.58
C SER A 22 27.23 -48.70 -61.30
N ALA A 23 27.61 -49.43 -60.23
CA ALA A 23 26.92 -49.45 -58.94
C ALA A 23 27.38 -48.35 -57.96
N VAL A 24 28.09 -47.31 -58.43
CA VAL A 24 28.65 -46.24 -57.56
C VAL A 24 28.23 -44.83 -58.01
N LEU A 25 27.30 -44.66 -58.97
CA LEU A 25 27.00 -43.31 -59.47
C LEU A 25 25.53 -42.88 -59.60
N ILE A 26 24.56 -43.61 -59.05
CA ILE A 26 23.17 -43.11 -58.98
C ILE A 26 22.56 -43.50 -57.63
N LEU A 27 23.02 -42.86 -56.57
CA LEU A 27 22.39 -42.82 -55.24
C LEU A 27 22.82 -41.50 -54.56
N ILE A 28 22.51 -40.39 -55.21
CA ILE A 28 22.40 -39.08 -54.55
C ILE A 28 21.08 -38.50 -55.04
N SER A 29 19.99 -39.02 -54.51
CA SER A 29 18.74 -38.26 -54.46
C SER A 29 19.01 -37.12 -53.49
N PHE A 30 19.24 -35.92 -54.02
CA PHE A 30 19.12 -34.70 -53.24
C PHE A 30 17.69 -34.64 -52.71
N SER A 31 17.48 -35.06 -51.45
CA SER A 31 16.40 -34.49 -50.67
C SER A 31 16.78 -33.03 -50.43
N SER A 32 16.35 -32.16 -51.35
CA SER A 32 16.14 -30.76 -51.02
C SER A 32 15.11 -30.79 -49.88
N LYS A 33 15.56 -30.52 -48.65
CA LYS A 33 14.65 -29.95 -47.65
C LYS A 33 14.28 -28.58 -48.22
N ALA A 34 13.00 -28.30 -48.39
CA ALA A 34 12.60 -26.92 -48.56
C ALA A 34 12.97 -26.19 -47.27
N GLU A 35 13.59 -25.03 -47.39
CA GLU A 35 13.94 -24.22 -46.23
C GLU A 35 12.66 -23.57 -45.69
N THR A 36 12.38 -23.78 -44.40
CA THR A 36 11.24 -23.17 -43.73
C THR A 36 11.44 -21.64 -43.71
N GLU A 37 10.49 -20.92 -44.30
CA GLU A 37 10.51 -19.48 -44.46
C GLU A 37 9.27 -18.87 -43.79
N LEU A 38 9.47 -17.82 -43.00
CA LEU A 38 8.37 -17.03 -42.44
C LEU A 38 7.77 -16.14 -43.54
N ASN A 39 6.54 -16.45 -43.95
CA ASN A 39 5.88 -15.85 -45.11
C ASN A 39 4.94 -14.70 -44.75
N ASP A 40 4.15 -14.86 -43.67
CA ASP A 40 3.13 -13.88 -43.29
C ASP A 40 3.05 -13.69 -41.76
N ILE A 41 2.65 -12.48 -41.34
CA ILE A 41 2.21 -12.17 -39.97
C ILE A 41 0.83 -11.53 -40.06
N TYR A 42 -0.17 -12.17 -39.46
CA TYR A 42 -1.53 -11.64 -39.33
C TYR A 42 -1.79 -11.29 -37.88
N TYR A 43 -2.64 -10.29 -37.65
CA TYR A 43 -3.16 -10.02 -36.32
C TYR A 43 -4.67 -9.79 -36.35
N ASN A 44 -5.34 -10.20 -35.28
CA ASN A 44 -6.76 -10.00 -35.10
C ASN A 44 -7.05 -9.46 -33.70
N THR A 45 -7.87 -8.42 -33.64
CA THR A 45 -8.27 -7.78 -32.37
C THR A 45 -9.58 -8.40 -31.91
N LEU A 46 -9.59 -9.07 -30.76
CA LEU A 46 -10.77 -9.77 -30.24
C LEU A 46 -11.65 -8.83 -29.40
N LEU A 47 -11.03 -8.12 -28.45
CA LEU A 47 -11.61 -7.09 -27.59
C LEU A 47 -10.68 -5.86 -27.59
N ALA A 48 -11.07 -4.75 -26.95
CA ALA A 48 -10.30 -3.49 -26.99
C ALA A 48 -8.83 -3.63 -26.55
N ASP A 49 -8.53 -4.63 -25.72
CA ASP A 49 -7.24 -4.84 -25.07
C ASP A 49 -6.60 -6.23 -25.31
N GLU A 50 -7.22 -7.07 -26.13
CA GLU A 50 -6.77 -8.42 -26.51
C GLU A 50 -6.47 -8.53 -28.00
N ILE A 51 -5.36 -9.17 -28.34
CA ILE A 51 -4.91 -9.29 -29.73
C ILE A 51 -4.18 -10.60 -29.96
N GLU A 52 -4.55 -11.28 -31.03
CA GLU A 52 -3.96 -12.53 -31.49
C GLU A 52 -3.03 -12.26 -32.67
N PHE A 53 -1.82 -12.79 -32.63
CA PHE A 53 -0.89 -12.83 -33.77
C PHE A 53 -0.78 -14.25 -34.31
N THR A 54 -0.87 -14.39 -35.63
CA THR A 54 -0.66 -15.64 -36.35
C THR A 54 0.52 -15.50 -37.31
N PHE A 55 1.54 -16.33 -37.12
CA PHE A 55 2.74 -16.42 -37.95
C PHE A 55 2.60 -17.58 -38.95
N GLY A 56 2.56 -17.24 -40.23
CA GLY A 56 2.41 -18.17 -41.34
C GLY A 56 3.74 -18.51 -42.00
N PHE A 57 3.94 -19.79 -42.29
CA PHE A 57 5.16 -20.33 -42.91
C PHE A 57 4.85 -20.98 -44.25
N ASN A 58 5.85 -21.07 -45.13
CA ASN A 58 5.74 -21.78 -46.40
C ASN A 58 5.53 -23.30 -46.24
N GLU A 59 5.98 -23.86 -45.10
CA GLU A 59 5.74 -25.23 -44.65
C GLU A 59 5.20 -25.25 -43.21
N PRO A 60 4.34 -26.22 -42.85
CA PRO A 60 3.77 -26.28 -41.51
C PRO A 60 4.84 -26.51 -40.43
N LEU A 61 4.80 -25.71 -39.36
CA LEU A 61 5.70 -25.88 -38.23
C LEU A 61 5.42 -27.20 -37.49
N THR A 62 6.46 -28.00 -37.27
CA THR A 62 6.40 -29.26 -36.52
C THR A 62 6.96 -29.14 -35.10
N THR A 63 7.64 -28.04 -34.79
CA THR A 63 8.30 -27.79 -33.49
C THR A 63 7.91 -26.43 -32.97
N GLU A 64 7.59 -26.35 -31.68
CA GLU A 64 7.20 -25.11 -31.03
C GLU A 64 8.40 -24.16 -30.91
N PRO A 65 8.26 -22.88 -31.32
CA PRO A 65 9.34 -21.90 -31.23
C PRO A 65 9.62 -21.50 -29.79
N GLN A 66 10.83 -21.01 -29.54
CA GLN A 66 11.22 -20.54 -28.20
C GLN A 66 10.72 -19.11 -28.00
N VAL A 67 9.96 -18.88 -26.93
CA VAL A 67 9.41 -17.56 -26.58
C VAL A 67 10.10 -17.03 -25.32
N LYS A 68 10.58 -15.79 -25.36
CA LYS A 68 11.22 -15.11 -24.23
C LYS A 68 10.63 -13.71 -24.04
N SER A 69 10.42 -13.31 -22.80
CA SER A 69 9.94 -11.96 -22.47
C SER A 69 11.06 -11.12 -21.86
N PHE A 70 11.08 -9.83 -22.16
CA PHE A 70 12.05 -8.86 -21.62
C PHE A 70 11.30 -7.64 -21.08
N THR A 71 11.79 -7.08 -19.97
CA THR A 71 11.19 -5.93 -19.27
C THR A 71 11.77 -4.58 -19.74
N ASP A 72 13.03 -4.54 -20.18
CA ASP A 72 13.70 -3.30 -20.62
C ASP A 72 14.42 -3.46 -21.97
N PRO A 73 13.89 -2.91 -23.08
CA PRO A 73 12.50 -2.46 -23.25
C PRO A 73 11.52 -3.64 -23.26
N ALA A 74 10.27 -3.39 -22.84
CA ALA A 74 9.17 -4.37 -22.80
C ALA A 74 8.93 -5.01 -24.18
N ARG A 75 9.33 -6.28 -24.36
CA ARG A 75 9.16 -7.01 -25.62
C ARG A 75 9.06 -8.52 -25.42
N ILE A 76 8.41 -9.20 -26.35
CA ILE A 76 8.38 -10.66 -26.47
C ILE A 76 9.19 -11.06 -27.71
N GLU A 77 10.27 -11.83 -27.52
CA GLU A 77 11.11 -12.38 -28.59
C GLU A 77 10.70 -13.83 -28.86
N ILE A 78 10.32 -14.11 -30.11
CA ILE A 78 9.97 -15.46 -30.58
C ILE A 78 11.06 -15.92 -31.55
N THR A 79 11.69 -17.04 -31.27
CA THR A 79 12.73 -17.63 -32.11
C THR A 79 12.20 -18.85 -32.85
N PHE A 80 12.06 -18.72 -34.16
CA PHE A 80 11.58 -19.77 -35.06
C PHE A 80 12.73 -20.63 -35.60
N ASP A 81 12.45 -21.90 -35.89
CA ASP A 81 13.36 -22.78 -36.63
C ASP A 81 13.20 -22.58 -38.15
N ALA A 82 13.32 -21.33 -38.57
CA ALA A 82 13.24 -20.88 -39.96
C ALA A 82 14.55 -20.18 -40.34
N GLU A 83 15.01 -20.37 -41.58
CA GLU A 83 16.28 -19.81 -42.04
C GLU A 83 16.10 -18.47 -42.77
N GLU A 84 14.93 -18.22 -43.37
CA GLU A 84 14.62 -16.99 -44.12
C GLU A 84 13.24 -16.41 -43.75
N PHE A 85 13.02 -15.14 -44.07
CA PHE A 85 11.74 -14.45 -43.96
C PHE A 85 11.59 -13.47 -45.12
N VAL A 86 10.35 -13.18 -45.54
CA VAL A 86 10.08 -12.27 -46.65
C VAL A 86 10.37 -10.82 -46.22
N GLU A 87 11.16 -10.09 -47.02
CA GLU A 87 11.66 -8.73 -46.72
C GLU A 87 10.62 -7.72 -46.16
N PRO A 88 9.35 -7.69 -46.60
CA PRO A 88 8.33 -6.79 -46.05
C PRO A 88 8.03 -7.00 -44.56
N LEU A 89 8.35 -8.17 -43.99
CA LEU A 89 8.11 -8.47 -42.57
C LEU A 89 9.18 -7.90 -41.64
N THR A 90 10.21 -7.22 -42.16
CA THR A 90 11.30 -6.63 -41.35
C THR A 90 10.76 -5.73 -40.23
N GLN A 91 9.69 -4.97 -40.49
CA GLN A 91 8.95 -4.23 -39.48
C GLN A 91 7.46 -4.17 -39.83
N THR A 92 6.60 -4.57 -38.89
CA THR A 92 5.14 -4.45 -38.99
C THR A 92 4.64 -3.54 -37.88
N ASP A 93 4.10 -2.37 -38.22
CA ASP A 93 3.52 -1.45 -37.24
C ASP A 93 2.09 -1.86 -36.89
N VAL A 94 1.78 -1.96 -35.59
CA VAL A 94 0.46 -2.42 -35.09
C VAL A 94 -0.28 -1.27 -34.41
N ASN A 95 0.38 -0.53 -33.51
CA ASN A 95 -0.15 0.64 -32.78
C ASN A 95 -1.57 0.44 -32.21
N HIS A 96 -1.85 -0.76 -31.69
CA HIS A 96 -3.16 -1.12 -31.15
C HIS A 96 -2.98 -2.08 -29.96
N ALA A 97 -3.92 -2.07 -29.01
CA ALA A 97 -3.89 -2.91 -27.81
C ALA A 97 -2.51 -2.94 -27.12
N GLY A 98 -1.87 -1.78 -26.92
CA GLY A 98 -0.58 -1.67 -26.22
C GLY A 98 0.64 -2.27 -26.95
N ILE A 99 0.55 -2.54 -28.25
CA ILE A 99 1.68 -3.01 -29.08
C ILE A 99 2.12 -1.91 -30.03
N LYS A 100 3.42 -1.62 -30.04
CA LYS A 100 4.04 -0.62 -30.92
C LYS A 100 4.25 -1.19 -32.31
N ASN A 101 5.15 -2.17 -32.42
CA ASN A 101 5.51 -2.82 -33.68
C ASN A 101 6.09 -4.21 -33.45
N ILE A 102 6.18 -4.99 -34.53
CA ILE A 102 6.89 -6.26 -34.60
C ILE A 102 8.10 -6.07 -35.50
N ARG A 103 9.28 -6.48 -35.04
CA ARG A 103 10.50 -6.49 -35.86
C ARG A 103 10.99 -7.91 -36.07
N VAL A 104 11.21 -8.28 -37.32
CA VAL A 104 11.75 -9.59 -37.67
C VAL A 104 13.20 -9.42 -38.12
N LYS A 105 14.10 -10.23 -37.54
CA LYS A 105 15.53 -10.22 -37.87
C LYS A 105 16.04 -11.65 -38.00
N LYS A 106 17.09 -11.83 -38.81
CA LYS A 106 17.83 -13.09 -38.88
C LYS A 106 19.04 -12.99 -37.95
N SER A 107 19.12 -13.88 -36.95
CA SER A 107 20.21 -13.93 -35.98
C SER A 107 20.64 -15.37 -35.75
N GLY A 108 21.95 -15.66 -35.91
CA GLY A 108 22.49 -16.99 -35.66
C GLY A 108 21.95 -18.12 -36.56
N GLY A 109 21.49 -17.79 -37.78
CA GLY A 109 20.89 -18.76 -38.71
C GLY A 109 19.41 -19.06 -38.44
N LYS A 110 18.78 -18.38 -37.47
CA LYS A 110 17.36 -18.48 -37.16
C LYS A 110 16.65 -17.15 -37.36
N VAL A 111 15.35 -17.19 -37.66
CA VAL A 111 14.47 -16.02 -37.70
C VAL A 111 13.94 -15.74 -36.30
N THR A 112 14.10 -14.50 -35.83
CA THR A 112 13.52 -14.03 -34.58
C THR A 112 12.56 -12.87 -34.81
N ALA A 113 11.40 -12.91 -34.15
CA ALA A 113 10.41 -11.85 -34.16
C ALA A 113 10.31 -11.20 -32.78
N ASP A 114 10.60 -9.91 -32.69
CA ASP A 114 10.48 -9.09 -31.48
C ASP A 114 9.17 -8.29 -31.53
N ILE A 115 8.22 -8.59 -30.64
CA ILE A 115 6.98 -7.82 -30.46
C ILE A 115 7.24 -6.76 -29.37
N TYR A 116 7.28 -5.48 -29.75
CA TYR A 116 7.49 -4.38 -28.81
C TYR A 116 6.18 -3.88 -28.21
N LEU A 117 6.14 -3.80 -26.89
CA LEU A 117 4.95 -3.47 -26.11
C LEU A 117 5.10 -2.11 -25.41
N ASP A 118 3.98 -1.49 -25.06
CA ASP A 118 3.94 -0.36 -24.12
C ASP A 118 4.28 -0.85 -22.70
N ASP A 119 3.66 -1.96 -22.28
CA ASP A 119 3.87 -2.66 -21.01
C ASP A 119 3.82 -4.19 -21.25
N LEU A 120 4.41 -5.01 -20.36
CA LEU A 120 4.40 -6.47 -20.49
C LEU A 120 2.96 -7.04 -20.44
N LYS A 121 2.64 -7.90 -21.41
CA LYS A 121 1.34 -8.57 -21.52
C LYS A 121 1.46 -10.06 -21.25
N VAL A 122 0.42 -10.65 -20.66
CA VAL A 122 0.28 -12.11 -20.53
C VAL A 122 0.02 -12.68 -21.91
N TYR A 123 0.64 -13.82 -22.22
CA TYR A 123 0.45 -14.48 -23.51
C TYR A 123 0.13 -15.96 -23.40
N GLN A 124 -0.65 -16.46 -24.35
CA GLN A 124 -0.80 -17.89 -24.61
C GLN A 124 -0.30 -18.16 -26.02
N ALA A 125 0.55 -19.16 -26.20
CA ALA A 125 1.12 -19.50 -27.50
C ALA A 125 0.97 -20.98 -27.81
N GLY A 126 0.93 -21.32 -29.10
CA GLY A 126 0.89 -22.70 -29.55
C GLY A 126 0.86 -22.83 -31.07
N ILE A 127 0.93 -24.07 -31.56
CA ILE A 127 0.80 -24.38 -32.99
C ILE A 127 -0.64 -24.80 -33.29
N VAL A 128 -1.31 -24.06 -34.17
CA VAL A 128 -2.66 -24.34 -34.65
C VAL A 128 -2.61 -24.49 -36.17
N GLU A 129 -3.04 -25.65 -36.69
CA GLU A 129 -3.04 -25.96 -38.13
C GLU A 129 -1.68 -25.73 -38.84
N GLY A 130 -0.57 -25.97 -38.13
CA GLY A 130 0.79 -25.79 -38.67
C GLY A 130 1.30 -24.34 -38.70
N LYS A 131 0.54 -23.40 -38.12
CA LYS A 131 0.96 -22.01 -37.90
C LYS A 131 1.21 -21.77 -36.43
N PHE A 132 2.09 -20.81 -36.11
CA PHE A 132 2.30 -20.40 -34.73
C PHE A 132 1.35 -19.26 -34.38
N VAL A 133 0.59 -19.42 -33.28
CA VAL A 133 -0.38 -18.44 -32.80
C VAL A 133 0.04 -17.99 -31.41
N ILE A 134 -0.01 -16.69 -31.15
CA ILE A 134 0.21 -16.09 -29.83
C ILE A 134 -0.90 -15.06 -29.53
N LEU A 135 -1.64 -15.30 -28.46
CA LEU A 135 -2.69 -14.43 -27.94
C LEU A 135 -2.11 -13.57 -26.81
N LEU A 136 -2.23 -12.24 -26.91
CA LEU A 136 -1.75 -11.27 -25.92
C LEU A 136 -2.93 -10.59 -25.23
N ASN A 137 -2.97 -10.68 -23.89
CA ASN A 137 -4.02 -10.10 -23.06
C ASN A 137 -3.48 -8.97 -22.18
N SER A 138 -4.26 -7.89 -22.04
CA SER A 138 -3.95 -6.81 -21.10
C SER A 138 -4.30 -7.21 -19.67
N LEU A 139 -3.43 -6.87 -18.73
CA LEU A 139 -3.66 -6.99 -17.29
C LEU A 139 -4.55 -5.83 -16.82
N GLY A 140 -5.87 -5.94 -16.99
CA GLY A 140 -6.81 -4.97 -16.42
C GLY A 140 -8.27 -5.19 -16.80
N GLY A 141 -9.07 -5.68 -15.84
CA GLY A 141 -10.54 -5.69 -15.96
C GLY A 141 -11.27 -6.89 -15.36
N TYR A 142 -10.93 -7.35 -14.14
CA TYR A 142 -11.84 -8.22 -13.39
C TYR A 142 -12.77 -7.35 -12.53
N GLU A 143 -13.95 -7.03 -13.08
CA GLU A 143 -15.11 -6.68 -12.28
C GLU A 143 -15.63 -7.93 -11.56
N GLN A 144 -15.95 -7.75 -10.28
CA GLN A 144 -16.52 -8.75 -9.39
C GLN A 144 -17.90 -9.22 -9.88
N ALA A 145 -18.07 -10.55 -10.01
CA ALA A 145 -19.35 -11.23 -9.99
C ALA A 145 -19.26 -12.47 -9.07
N PRO A 146 -20.39 -12.93 -8.49
CA PRO A 146 -20.41 -13.42 -7.12
C PRO A 146 -19.97 -14.88 -6.96
N ALA A 147 -19.60 -15.17 -5.71
CA ALA A 147 -19.17 -16.44 -5.17
C ALA A 147 -19.81 -17.69 -5.82
N ALA A 148 -18.95 -18.50 -6.41
CA ALA A 148 -19.13 -19.94 -6.52
C ALA A 148 -17.86 -20.59 -5.97
N ASP A 149 -18.05 -21.36 -4.91
CA ASP A 149 -17.09 -22.27 -4.31
C ASP A 149 -16.65 -23.27 -5.39
N ASN A 150 -15.45 -23.08 -5.95
CA ASN A 150 -14.69 -24.06 -6.73
C ASN A 150 -13.22 -23.61 -6.77
N ASP A 151 -12.43 -24.32 -5.98
CA ASP A 151 -10.98 -24.34 -5.94
C ASP A 151 -10.44 -24.81 -7.31
N ASP A 152 -10.11 -23.84 -8.19
CA ASP A 152 -9.13 -23.96 -9.28
C ASP A 152 -9.04 -22.62 -10.03
N SER A 153 -8.45 -21.60 -9.39
CA SER A 153 -7.77 -20.55 -10.15
C SER A 153 -6.49 -21.18 -10.70
N SER A 154 -6.44 -21.43 -12.01
CA SER A 154 -5.29 -22.12 -12.64
C SER A 154 -4.05 -21.23 -12.61
N PHE A 155 -3.36 -21.20 -11.47
CA PHE A 155 -1.99 -20.72 -11.37
C PHE A 155 -1.15 -21.50 -12.41
N ILE A 156 -0.31 -20.80 -13.16
CA ILE A 156 0.54 -21.43 -14.18
C ILE A 156 1.69 -22.20 -13.52
N ASN A 157 2.00 -21.88 -12.26
CA ASN A 157 3.07 -22.51 -11.51
C ASN A 157 2.77 -22.46 -10.00
N ASN A 158 3.52 -23.23 -9.20
CA ASN A 158 3.39 -23.24 -7.75
C ASN A 158 4.77 -23.25 -7.08
N ILE A 159 4.97 -22.45 -6.02
CA ILE A 159 6.16 -22.51 -5.17
C ILE A 159 6.02 -23.71 -4.23
N GLN A 160 6.87 -24.71 -4.43
CA GLN A 160 6.91 -25.93 -3.60
C GLN A 160 7.73 -25.75 -2.33
N ALA A 161 8.84 -25.00 -2.40
CA ALA A 161 9.72 -24.76 -1.26
C ALA A 161 10.58 -23.52 -1.46
N ILE A 162 11.00 -22.91 -0.35
CA ILE A 162 11.99 -21.83 -0.32
C ILE A 162 13.09 -22.25 0.64
N ASP A 163 14.33 -22.29 0.16
CA ASP A 163 15.51 -22.65 0.93
C ASP A 163 16.52 -21.49 0.92
N PHE A 164 17.30 -21.36 1.98
CA PHE A 164 18.36 -20.36 2.11
C PHE A 164 19.67 -21.02 2.49
N ARG A 165 20.74 -20.68 1.75
CA ARG A 165 22.07 -21.23 1.99
C ARG A 165 23.13 -20.14 1.91
N LYS A 166 24.21 -20.32 2.69
CA LYS A 166 25.44 -19.57 2.49
C LYS A 166 26.16 -20.10 1.25
N GLY A 167 26.33 -19.24 0.24
CA GLY A 167 27.11 -19.52 -0.96
C GLY A 167 28.59 -19.16 -0.79
N ASP A 168 29.31 -19.12 -1.92
CA ASP A 168 30.73 -18.73 -1.95
C ASP A 168 30.91 -17.26 -1.54
N GLU A 169 32.07 -16.91 -0.98
CA GLU A 169 32.45 -15.52 -0.62
C GLU A 169 31.45 -14.80 0.31
N GLU A 170 30.87 -15.51 1.28
CA GLU A 170 29.86 -14.97 2.20
C GLU A 170 28.55 -14.48 1.54
N SER A 171 28.29 -14.94 0.31
CA SER A 171 27.02 -14.69 -0.37
C SER A 171 25.84 -15.40 0.31
N GLY A 172 24.68 -14.75 0.29
CA GLY A 172 23.40 -15.39 0.62
C GLY A 172 22.75 -15.92 -0.66
N GLN A 173 22.38 -17.19 -0.71
CA GLN A 173 21.67 -17.80 -1.83
C GLN A 173 20.26 -18.18 -1.41
N VAL A 174 19.27 -17.57 -2.07
CA VAL A 174 17.86 -17.94 -1.93
C VAL A 174 17.49 -18.85 -3.10
N LEU A 175 16.95 -20.02 -2.78
CA LEU A 175 16.52 -21.03 -3.74
C LEU A 175 15.01 -21.18 -3.64
N VAL A 176 14.31 -20.90 -4.74
CA VAL A 176 12.85 -21.08 -4.83
C VAL A 176 12.60 -22.26 -5.76
N PHE A 177 12.00 -23.31 -5.21
CA PHE A 177 11.62 -24.52 -5.94
C PHE A 177 10.21 -24.34 -6.49
N LEU A 178 10.09 -24.41 -7.80
CA LEU A 178 8.85 -24.25 -8.55
C LEU A 178 8.34 -25.63 -9.01
N ASP A 179 7.05 -25.71 -9.32
CA ASP A 179 6.43 -26.92 -9.86
C ASP A 179 6.78 -27.11 -11.34
N ASP A 180 6.86 -26.00 -12.09
CA ASP A 180 7.27 -25.95 -13.50
C ASP A 180 8.46 -24.98 -13.71
N SER A 181 9.19 -25.19 -14.80
CA SER A 181 10.21 -24.28 -15.33
C SER A 181 9.62 -23.02 -15.99
N GLN A 182 8.33 -22.99 -16.30
CA GLN A 182 7.65 -21.82 -16.85
C GLN A 182 7.23 -20.87 -15.72
N SER A 183 8.06 -19.88 -15.39
CA SER A 183 7.75 -18.84 -14.40
C SER A 183 8.24 -17.48 -14.87
N LEU A 184 7.39 -16.46 -14.70
CA LEU A 184 7.76 -15.06 -14.88
C LEU A 184 8.12 -14.48 -13.52
N VAL A 185 9.39 -14.16 -13.32
CA VAL A 185 9.92 -13.60 -12.07
C VAL A 185 10.46 -12.21 -12.34
N ASP A 186 9.93 -11.21 -11.63
CA ASP A 186 10.50 -9.86 -11.58
C ASP A 186 11.28 -9.69 -10.28
N VAL A 187 12.54 -9.29 -10.39
CA VAL A 187 13.45 -9.07 -9.25
C VAL A 187 13.95 -7.65 -9.31
N LYS A 188 13.62 -6.86 -8.29
CA LYS A 188 13.98 -5.43 -8.23
C LYS A 188 14.40 -5.03 -6.82
N GLU A 189 15.22 -4.00 -6.75
CA GLU A 189 15.58 -3.34 -5.49
C GLU A 189 14.55 -2.25 -5.17
N VAL A 190 13.91 -2.34 -4.01
CA VAL A 190 12.95 -1.34 -3.51
C VAL A 190 13.35 -0.95 -2.10
N LEU A 191 13.69 0.33 -1.90
CA LEU A 191 14.03 0.90 -0.59
C LEU A 191 15.15 0.14 0.16
N GLY A 192 16.15 -0.38 -0.55
CA GLY A 192 17.26 -1.14 0.04
C GLY A 192 16.90 -2.58 0.42
N LYS A 193 15.80 -3.11 -0.10
CA LYS A 193 15.39 -4.52 -0.01
C LYS A 193 15.26 -5.12 -1.40
N ILE A 194 15.34 -6.44 -1.51
CA ILE A 194 15.09 -7.14 -2.78
C ILE A 194 13.64 -7.63 -2.77
N GLU A 195 12.85 -7.20 -3.74
CA GLU A 195 11.49 -7.70 -3.98
C GLU A 195 11.53 -8.65 -5.19
N MET A 196 11.14 -9.91 -4.97
CA MET A 196 10.92 -10.91 -6.01
C MET A 196 9.42 -11.17 -6.17
N VAL A 197 8.89 -11.02 -7.38
CA VAL A 197 7.47 -11.26 -7.68
C VAL A 197 7.37 -12.37 -8.73
N PHE A 198 6.74 -13.48 -8.34
CA PHE A 198 6.42 -14.61 -9.20
C PHE A 198 4.98 -14.44 -9.70
N TYR A 199 4.82 -14.14 -10.99
CA TYR A 199 3.52 -13.82 -11.57
C TYR A 199 2.70 -15.07 -11.87
N ASN A 200 1.41 -15.03 -11.52
CA ASN A 200 0.47 -16.13 -11.71
C ASN A 200 0.97 -17.48 -11.12
N THR A 201 1.69 -17.38 -10.00
CA THR A 201 2.33 -18.49 -9.29
C THR A 201 1.76 -18.56 -7.88
N SER A 202 1.18 -19.70 -7.49
CA SER A 202 0.68 -19.88 -6.13
C SER A 202 1.81 -20.09 -5.13
N ILE A 203 1.55 -19.71 -3.89
CA ILE A 203 2.36 -20.07 -2.73
C ILE A 203 1.45 -20.74 -1.71
N LEU A 204 1.88 -21.88 -1.17
CA LEU A 204 1.14 -22.60 -0.14
C LEU A 204 1.09 -21.77 1.15
N ASP A 205 -0.01 -21.83 1.90
CA ASP A 205 -0.18 -21.07 3.14
C ASP A 205 0.90 -21.41 4.20
N GLU A 206 1.44 -22.63 4.15
CA GLU A 206 2.55 -23.06 5.02
C GLU A 206 3.89 -22.38 4.70
N LEU A 207 4.02 -21.82 3.49
CA LEU A 207 5.18 -21.08 3.05
C LEU A 207 5.05 -19.57 3.28
N LEU A 208 3.97 -19.09 3.91
CA LEU A 208 3.76 -17.70 4.29
C LEU A 208 4.35 -17.41 5.68
N TYR A 209 5.67 -17.23 5.72
CA TYR A 209 6.41 -16.94 6.94
C TYR A 209 7.50 -15.89 6.73
N LYS A 210 8.00 -15.37 7.85
CA LYS A 210 9.25 -14.62 7.95
C LYS A 210 10.33 -15.52 8.52
N LEU A 211 11.37 -15.76 7.73
CA LEU A 211 12.56 -16.51 8.12
C LEU A 211 13.65 -15.54 8.56
N ASP A 212 14.15 -15.70 9.80
CA ASP A 212 15.36 -15.03 10.26
C ASP A 212 16.57 -15.88 9.84
N VAL A 213 17.46 -15.29 9.04
CA VAL A 213 18.65 -15.95 8.50
C VAL A 213 19.95 -15.28 8.93
N SER A 214 19.89 -14.42 9.95
CA SER A 214 21.05 -13.70 10.49
C SER A 214 22.16 -14.63 11.02
N ASP A 215 21.79 -15.81 11.54
CA ASP A 215 22.72 -16.82 12.08
C ASP A 215 23.63 -17.46 11.01
N PHE A 216 23.30 -17.33 9.72
CA PHE A 216 24.07 -17.92 8.62
C PHE A 216 25.33 -17.10 8.28
N GLY A 217 25.53 -15.92 8.88
CA GLY A 217 26.72 -15.10 8.65
C GLY A 217 26.86 -14.69 7.17
N THR A 218 25.76 -14.22 6.60
CA THR A 218 25.65 -13.56 5.29
C THR A 218 25.04 -12.18 5.49
N LEU A 219 25.01 -11.34 4.46
CA LEU A 219 24.41 -10.01 4.53
C LEU A 219 22.86 -10.01 4.58
N VAL A 220 22.23 -11.15 4.27
CA VAL A 220 20.77 -11.31 4.33
C VAL A 220 20.37 -11.50 5.78
N THR A 221 19.43 -10.70 6.26
CA THR A 221 18.95 -10.76 7.65
C THR A 221 17.62 -11.47 7.77
N SER A 222 16.69 -11.22 6.83
CA SER A 222 15.40 -11.90 6.83
C SER A 222 14.83 -12.11 5.43
N ILE A 223 13.99 -13.14 5.30
CA ILE A 223 13.23 -13.47 4.08
C ILE A 223 11.77 -13.56 4.48
N GLU A 224 10.90 -12.77 3.85
CA GLU A 224 9.48 -12.72 4.15
C GLU A 224 8.67 -13.00 2.88
N THR A 225 7.58 -13.72 3.01
CA THR A 225 6.81 -14.27 1.89
C THR A 225 5.35 -13.83 2.00
N PHE A 226 4.76 -13.46 0.86
CA PHE A 226 3.43 -12.88 0.79
C PHE A 226 2.66 -13.48 -0.38
N LYS A 227 1.36 -13.69 -0.16
CA LYS A 227 0.40 -13.96 -1.23
C LYS A 227 -0.24 -12.63 -1.65
N ASN A 228 -0.07 -12.23 -2.91
CA ASN A 228 -0.57 -10.96 -3.43
C ASN A 228 -1.44 -11.19 -4.67
N GLY A 229 -2.73 -11.42 -4.44
CA GLY A 229 -3.66 -11.82 -5.51
C GLY A 229 -3.21 -13.14 -6.15
N ASP A 230 -2.97 -13.10 -7.47
CA ASP A 230 -2.53 -14.25 -8.25
C ASP A 230 -1.00 -14.45 -8.23
N ASN A 231 -0.26 -13.60 -7.50
CA ASN A 231 1.21 -13.61 -7.49
C ASN A 231 1.76 -14.00 -6.11
N ALA A 232 2.90 -14.67 -6.11
CA ALA A 232 3.70 -14.87 -4.90
C ALA A 232 4.81 -13.83 -4.84
N ARG A 233 4.93 -13.13 -3.71
CA ARG A 233 5.97 -12.12 -3.48
C ARG A 233 6.90 -12.55 -2.36
N ILE A 234 8.19 -12.43 -2.57
CA ILE A 234 9.23 -12.68 -1.59
C ILE A 234 10.03 -11.39 -1.40
N GLU A 235 10.10 -10.90 -0.17
CA GLU A 235 10.89 -9.73 0.23
C GLU A 235 12.12 -10.20 1.02
N ILE A 236 13.29 -9.70 0.65
CA ILE A 236 14.55 -10.06 1.29
C ILE A 236 15.20 -8.79 1.83
N GLU A 237 15.51 -8.81 3.12
CA GLU A 237 16.14 -7.70 3.84
C GLU A 237 17.63 -7.96 4.04
N THR A 238 18.43 -6.91 3.89
CA THR A 238 19.89 -6.95 3.94
C THR A 238 20.45 -5.86 4.86
N ASP A 239 21.58 -6.12 5.53
CA ASP A 239 22.21 -5.15 6.46
C ASP A 239 23.22 -4.20 5.81
N ARG A 240 23.66 -4.47 4.58
CA ARG A 240 24.71 -3.73 3.85
C ARG A 240 24.35 -3.55 2.36
N PRO A 241 24.98 -2.60 1.64
CA PRO A 241 24.84 -2.50 0.19
C PRO A 241 25.20 -3.81 -0.50
N PHE A 242 24.35 -4.25 -1.42
CA PHE A 242 24.45 -5.57 -2.04
C PHE A 242 24.41 -5.46 -3.57
N SER A 243 24.99 -6.45 -4.23
CA SER A 243 24.67 -6.79 -5.61
C SER A 243 23.97 -8.13 -5.63
N PHE A 244 23.09 -8.34 -6.60
CA PHE A 244 22.40 -9.61 -6.76
C PHE A 244 22.44 -10.06 -8.22
N GLU A 245 22.51 -11.37 -8.38
CA GLU A 245 22.37 -12.06 -9.66
C GLU A 245 21.31 -13.13 -9.49
N HIS A 246 20.46 -13.31 -10.49
CA HIS A 246 19.46 -14.36 -10.49
C HIS A 246 19.61 -15.23 -11.73
N ASN A 247 19.34 -16.52 -11.57
CA ASN A 247 19.29 -17.48 -12.66
C ASN A 247 18.21 -18.51 -12.36
N GLN A 248 17.48 -18.93 -13.39
CA GLN A 248 16.58 -20.06 -13.29
C GLN A 248 17.17 -21.23 -14.08
N VAL A 249 17.34 -22.36 -13.39
CA VAL A 249 17.78 -23.62 -14.01
C VAL A 249 16.71 -24.66 -13.69
N ASP A 250 16.08 -25.18 -14.75
CA ASP A 250 14.91 -26.06 -14.65
C ASP A 250 13.81 -25.41 -13.77
N ASN A 251 13.40 -26.11 -12.71
CA ASN A 251 12.36 -25.68 -11.78
C ASN A 251 12.92 -24.96 -10.55
N ILE A 252 14.20 -24.55 -10.56
CA ILE A 252 14.84 -23.89 -9.43
C ILE A 252 15.21 -22.47 -9.84
N PHE A 253 14.57 -21.49 -9.21
CA PHE A 253 14.97 -20.10 -9.29
C PHE A 253 15.99 -19.81 -8.19
N SER A 254 17.17 -19.32 -8.57
CA SER A 254 18.25 -19.01 -7.66
C SER A 254 18.55 -17.52 -7.68
N LEU A 255 18.58 -16.90 -6.49
CA LEU A 255 19.01 -15.53 -6.28
C LEU A 255 20.27 -15.55 -5.41
N SER A 256 21.39 -15.11 -5.97
CA SER A 256 22.67 -14.96 -5.26
C SER A 256 22.87 -13.50 -4.89
N ILE A 257 23.01 -13.23 -3.60
CA ILE A 257 23.16 -11.90 -3.04
C ILE A 257 24.56 -11.79 -2.43
N LYS A 258 25.35 -10.84 -2.91
CA LYS A 258 26.73 -10.60 -2.48
C LYS A 258 26.88 -9.21 -1.90
N GLU A 259 27.83 -9.05 -0.98
CA GLU A 259 28.21 -7.71 -0.53
C GLU A 259 28.68 -6.98 -1.79
N MET A 260 28.07 -5.82 -2.05
CA MET A 260 28.56 -4.99 -3.12
C MET A 260 29.98 -4.64 -2.71
N GLU A 261 30.97 -5.21 -3.41
CA GLU A 261 32.33 -4.73 -3.24
C GLU A 261 32.24 -3.23 -3.49
N ALA A 262 32.41 -2.45 -2.41
CA ALA A 262 32.73 -1.06 -2.54
C ALA A 262 33.94 -1.11 -3.44
N LYS A 263 33.73 -0.81 -4.75
CA LYS A 263 34.79 -0.56 -5.71
C LYS A 263 35.70 0.30 -4.89
N LYS A 264 36.85 -0.26 -4.48
CA LYS A 264 37.77 0.47 -3.65
C LYS A 264 38.04 1.68 -4.50
N SER A 265 37.48 2.80 -4.05
CA SER A 265 37.71 4.09 -4.62
C SER A 265 39.12 4.40 -4.14
N TYR A 266 40.07 3.68 -4.74
CA TYR A 266 41.37 4.17 -5.01
C TYR A 266 41.08 5.37 -5.88
N LEU A 267 41.03 6.51 -5.21
CA LEU A 267 41.28 7.82 -5.75
C LEU A 267 42.10 7.71 -7.04
N GLU A 268 41.40 7.70 -8.17
CA GLU A 268 41.77 8.31 -9.42
C GLU A 268 40.55 8.24 -10.36
N ASP A 269 40.07 9.40 -10.77
CA ASP A 269 39.07 9.60 -11.81
C ASP A 269 39.41 8.77 -13.07
N GLY A 270 38.70 7.66 -13.25
CA GLY A 270 38.82 6.80 -14.42
C GLY A 270 37.60 6.90 -15.31
N GLU A 271 37.62 7.80 -16.29
CA GLU A 271 36.64 7.87 -17.37
C GLU A 271 36.51 6.49 -18.07
N SER A 272 35.28 6.04 -18.37
CA SER A 272 35.07 4.82 -19.17
C SER A 272 35.46 5.07 -20.63
N PHE A 273 36.53 4.45 -21.10
CA PHE A 273 37.03 4.61 -22.47
C PHE A 273 36.40 3.57 -23.42
N ASN A 274 35.64 4.03 -24.40
CA ASN A 274 34.86 3.23 -25.37
C ASN A 274 35.35 3.38 -26.82
N GLY A 275 36.49 4.06 -27.02
CA GLY A 275 37.05 4.34 -28.34
C GLY A 275 37.55 3.09 -29.08
N LYS A 276 37.49 3.12 -30.41
CA LYS A 276 38.14 2.11 -31.27
C LYS A 276 39.62 1.98 -30.88
N ALA A 277 40.10 0.74 -30.78
CA ALA A 277 41.50 0.47 -30.46
C ALA A 277 42.43 0.95 -31.58
N ILE A 278 43.52 1.62 -31.18
CA ILE A 278 44.58 2.10 -32.07
C ILE A 278 45.95 1.60 -31.59
N SER A 279 46.80 1.24 -32.54
CA SER A 279 48.21 0.92 -32.29
C SER A 279 49.07 1.94 -33.02
N LEU A 280 49.87 2.71 -32.27
CA LEU A 280 50.68 3.82 -32.78
C LEU A 280 52.08 3.74 -32.18
N ASN A 281 53.11 3.96 -32.97
CA ASN A 281 54.49 4.01 -32.49
C ASN A 281 55.18 5.27 -33.01
N PHE A 282 55.42 6.21 -32.11
CA PHE A 282 56.01 7.51 -32.40
C PHE A 282 57.24 7.74 -31.54
N GLN A 283 58.31 8.19 -32.19
CA GLN A 283 59.56 8.56 -31.53
C GLN A 283 59.86 10.03 -31.85
N ASP A 284 59.92 10.85 -30.81
CA ASP A 284 60.22 12.29 -30.88
C ASP A 284 59.37 13.08 -31.89
N ILE A 285 58.04 12.90 -31.84
CA ILE A 285 57.10 13.59 -32.74
C ILE A 285 56.45 14.79 -32.02
N PRO A 286 56.25 15.94 -32.70
CA PRO A 286 55.47 17.05 -32.13
C PRO A 286 54.07 16.62 -31.71
N ILE A 287 53.67 17.00 -30.50
CA ILE A 287 52.38 16.61 -29.90
C ILE A 287 51.17 16.97 -30.78
N ARG A 288 51.23 18.11 -31.49
CA ARG A 288 50.19 18.56 -32.41
C ARG A 288 49.93 17.56 -33.53
N THR A 289 50.99 16.98 -34.08
CA THR A 289 50.92 15.98 -35.16
C THR A 289 50.27 14.70 -34.64
N VAL A 290 50.60 14.28 -33.42
CA VAL A 290 49.99 13.09 -32.78
C VAL A 290 48.49 13.31 -32.54
N LEU A 291 48.10 14.47 -32.01
CA LEU A 291 46.70 14.81 -31.77
C LEU A 291 45.89 14.90 -33.09
N GLN A 292 46.50 15.44 -34.15
CA GLN A 292 45.87 15.51 -35.47
C GLN A 292 45.64 14.10 -36.06
N ILE A 293 46.60 13.19 -35.94
CA ILE A 293 46.45 11.81 -36.42
C ILE A 293 45.30 11.09 -35.69
N ILE A 294 45.16 11.31 -34.38
CA ILE A 294 44.05 10.75 -33.59
C ILE A 294 42.70 11.35 -34.02
N ALA A 295 42.66 12.65 -34.32
CA ALA A 295 41.46 13.34 -34.81
C ALA A 295 41.05 12.88 -36.21
N ASP A 296 42.00 12.80 -37.14
CA ASP A 296 41.78 12.35 -38.52
C ASP A 296 41.29 10.89 -38.58
N TYR A 297 41.81 10.03 -37.70
CA TYR A 297 41.39 8.63 -37.61
C TYR A 297 39.95 8.45 -37.09
N ASN A 298 39.49 9.34 -36.19
CA ASN A 298 38.18 9.24 -35.54
C ASN A 298 37.13 10.21 -36.10
N GLY A 299 37.50 11.09 -37.04
CA GLY A 299 36.59 11.94 -37.79
C GLY A 299 36.04 13.14 -37.03
N PHE A 300 36.69 13.60 -35.96
CA PHE A 300 36.30 14.83 -35.25
C PHE A 300 37.23 16.00 -35.60
N ASN A 301 36.70 17.22 -35.54
CA ASN A 301 37.49 18.42 -35.83
C ASN A 301 38.34 18.79 -34.62
N LEU A 302 39.65 18.96 -34.80
CA LEU A 302 40.58 19.34 -33.74
C LEU A 302 40.99 20.81 -33.87
N VAL A 303 40.89 21.55 -32.76
CA VAL A 303 41.41 22.92 -32.63
C VAL A 303 42.44 22.94 -31.49
N THR A 304 43.72 23.10 -31.84
CA THR A 304 44.81 23.24 -30.85
C THR A 304 45.21 24.70 -30.68
N SER A 305 45.40 25.18 -29.44
CA SER A 305 45.97 26.52 -29.22
C SER A 305 47.44 26.60 -29.67
N ASP A 306 47.91 27.81 -29.97
CA ASP A 306 49.30 28.06 -30.39
C ASP A 306 50.31 27.75 -29.26
N THR A 307 49.84 27.71 -28.03
CA THR A 307 50.59 27.42 -26.80
C THR A 307 50.85 25.92 -26.59
N VAL A 308 50.24 25.04 -27.38
CA VAL A 308 50.50 23.58 -27.32
C VAL A 308 51.83 23.25 -28.01
N ALA A 309 52.90 23.10 -27.21
CA ALA A 309 54.25 22.83 -27.67
C ALA A 309 54.89 21.61 -26.96
N GLY A 310 55.83 20.95 -27.65
CA GLY A 310 56.62 19.84 -27.12
C GLY A 310 56.54 18.57 -27.95
N ASN A 311 57.56 17.72 -27.79
CA ASN A 311 57.63 16.42 -28.45
C ASN A 311 57.22 15.31 -27.49
N ILE A 312 56.64 14.24 -28.03
CA ILE A 312 56.27 13.05 -27.27
C ILE A 312 56.82 11.81 -27.99
N THR A 313 57.31 10.86 -27.19
CA THR A 313 57.65 9.51 -27.64
C THR A 313 56.64 8.57 -26.99
N LEU A 314 55.90 7.84 -27.79
CA LEU A 314 54.78 7.04 -27.35
C LEU A 314 54.66 5.77 -28.18
N ARG A 315 54.48 4.63 -27.52
CA ARG A 315 54.14 3.36 -28.16
C ARG A 315 52.84 2.86 -27.52
N LEU A 316 51.78 2.80 -28.31
CA LEU A 316 50.47 2.27 -27.96
C LEU A 316 50.22 1.02 -28.77
N ASP A 317 49.66 0.00 -28.14
CA ASP A 317 49.27 -1.23 -28.80
C ASP A 317 47.89 -1.70 -28.29
N GLY A 318 46.89 -1.71 -29.17
CA GLY A 318 45.54 -2.15 -28.84
C GLY A 318 44.81 -1.25 -27.82
N VAL A 319 45.18 0.03 -27.70
CA VAL A 319 44.61 0.96 -26.71
C VAL A 319 43.45 1.76 -27.34
N PRO A 320 42.27 1.86 -26.71
CA PRO A 320 41.20 2.78 -27.13
C PRO A 320 41.71 4.21 -27.38
N TRP A 321 41.29 4.84 -28.47
CA TRP A 321 41.83 6.16 -28.87
C TRP A 321 41.55 7.28 -27.85
N ASP A 322 40.45 7.20 -27.13
CA ASP A 322 40.03 8.13 -26.08
C ASP A 322 40.88 7.97 -24.82
N GLN A 323 41.24 6.72 -24.47
CA GLN A 323 42.23 6.42 -23.43
C GLN A 323 43.61 6.93 -23.84
N ALA A 324 44.00 6.68 -25.09
CA ALA A 324 45.26 7.18 -25.65
C ALA A 324 45.33 8.71 -25.62
N LEU A 325 44.25 9.39 -26.02
CA LEU A 325 44.13 10.84 -25.98
C LEU A 325 44.24 11.36 -24.55
N ASP A 326 43.53 10.77 -23.59
CA ASP A 326 43.58 11.18 -22.18
C ASP A 326 44.99 11.03 -21.57
N ILE A 327 45.68 9.91 -21.85
CA ILE A 327 47.07 9.70 -21.41
C ILE A 327 47.99 10.77 -22.00
N ILE A 328 47.84 11.07 -23.30
CA ILE A 328 48.64 12.07 -23.99
C ILE A 328 48.42 13.47 -23.38
N LEU A 329 47.16 13.81 -23.09
CA LEU A 329 46.78 15.07 -22.48
C LEU A 329 47.34 15.19 -21.04
N LYS A 330 47.18 14.17 -20.20
CA LYS A 330 47.70 14.12 -18.83
C LYS A 330 49.22 14.24 -18.75
N VAL A 331 49.95 13.51 -19.60
CA VAL A 331 51.43 13.53 -19.62
C VAL A 331 51.98 14.90 -20.02
N LYS A 332 51.24 15.66 -20.84
CA LYS A 332 51.64 16.99 -21.31
C LYS A 332 50.95 18.15 -20.59
N GLY A 333 50.12 17.88 -19.57
CA GLY A 333 49.40 18.91 -18.82
C GLY A 333 48.39 19.70 -19.68
N LEU A 334 47.83 19.06 -20.71
CA LEU A 334 46.83 19.64 -21.59
C LEU A 334 45.43 19.22 -21.13
N GLY A 335 44.44 20.10 -21.31
CA GLY A 335 43.03 19.77 -21.11
C GLY A 335 42.29 19.66 -22.45
N LYS A 336 41.12 19.03 -22.41
CA LYS A 336 40.20 18.91 -23.54
C LYS A 336 38.87 19.58 -23.23
N ARG A 337 38.27 20.25 -24.22
CA ARG A 337 36.89 20.73 -24.17
C ARG A 337 36.16 20.32 -25.45
N MET A 338 35.00 19.70 -25.31
CA MET A 338 34.15 19.33 -26.44
C MET A 338 32.99 20.31 -26.55
N ASP A 339 32.92 21.05 -27.66
CA ASP A 339 31.76 21.87 -28.01
C ASP A 339 31.16 21.27 -29.30
N GLY A 340 30.24 20.31 -29.13
CA GLY A 340 29.62 19.56 -30.23
C GLY A 340 30.63 18.64 -30.95
N ASN A 341 30.89 18.91 -32.23
CA ASN A 341 31.81 18.12 -33.09
C ASN A 341 33.23 18.70 -33.16
N ILE A 342 33.56 19.66 -32.29
CA ILE A 342 34.86 20.31 -32.25
C ILE A 342 35.51 20.00 -30.89
N LEU A 343 36.67 19.35 -30.95
CA LEU A 343 37.54 19.12 -29.79
C LEU A 343 38.57 20.24 -29.71
N MET A 344 38.48 21.05 -28.66
CA MET A 344 39.47 22.06 -28.34
C MET A 344 40.51 21.50 -27.36
N ILE A 345 41.79 21.64 -27.68
CA ILE A 345 42.92 21.24 -26.84
C ILE A 345 43.80 22.45 -26.55
N ALA A 346 44.03 22.72 -25.28
CA ALA A 346 44.89 23.79 -24.79
C ALA A 346 45.53 23.38 -23.44
N PRO A 347 46.58 24.07 -22.97
CA PRO A 347 47.11 23.86 -21.63
C PRO A 347 46.01 23.97 -20.56
N ASN A 348 46.05 23.10 -19.56
CA ASN A 348 44.97 23.01 -18.56
C ASN A 348 44.73 24.35 -17.83
N ASP A 349 45.81 25.07 -17.53
CA ASP A 349 45.74 26.39 -16.88
C ASP A 349 45.01 27.44 -17.74
N GLU A 350 45.18 27.39 -19.07
CA GLU A 350 44.53 28.31 -20.01
C GLU A 350 43.03 28.02 -20.10
N LEU A 351 42.64 26.74 -20.10
CA LEU A 351 41.25 26.31 -20.10
C LEU A 351 40.53 26.69 -18.81
N ILE A 352 41.12 26.40 -17.65
CA ILE A 352 40.59 26.78 -16.33
C ILE A 352 40.44 28.30 -16.25
N ALA A 353 41.45 29.06 -16.68
CA ALA A 353 41.39 30.53 -16.67
C ALA A 353 40.35 31.11 -17.63
N ARG A 354 40.00 30.41 -18.72
CA ARG A 354 38.94 30.81 -19.64
C ARG A 354 37.57 30.48 -19.06
N GLU A 355 37.39 29.27 -18.53
CA GLU A 355 36.15 28.84 -17.88
C GLU A 355 35.82 29.70 -16.65
N ALA A 356 36.81 30.00 -15.82
CA ALA A 356 36.64 30.92 -14.69
C ALA A 356 36.19 32.30 -15.18
N ARG A 357 36.74 32.82 -16.29
CA ARG A 357 36.31 34.08 -16.89
C ARG A 357 34.90 34.01 -17.47
N ASP A 358 34.55 32.91 -18.12
CA ASP A 358 33.23 32.72 -18.72
C ASP A 358 32.14 32.59 -17.63
N LEU A 359 32.42 31.85 -16.55
CA LEU A 359 31.56 31.76 -15.37
C LEU A 359 31.46 33.10 -14.63
N GLN A 360 32.57 33.81 -14.46
CA GLN A 360 32.56 35.18 -13.90
C GLN A 360 31.78 36.15 -14.78
N ALA A 361 31.89 36.03 -16.11
CA ALA A 361 31.12 36.85 -17.04
C ALA A 361 29.62 36.52 -16.94
N GLN A 362 29.24 35.24 -16.81
CA GLN A 362 27.86 34.83 -16.58
C GLN A 362 27.31 35.32 -15.23
N GLN A 363 28.12 35.24 -14.17
CA GLN A 363 27.77 35.79 -12.85
C GLN A 363 27.57 37.30 -12.94
N GLN A 364 28.50 38.04 -13.56
CA GLN A 364 28.38 39.47 -13.78
C GLN A 364 27.15 39.82 -14.62
N VAL A 365 26.83 39.05 -15.67
CA VAL A 365 25.61 39.24 -16.47
C VAL A 365 24.37 39.06 -15.61
N THR A 366 24.37 38.07 -14.71
CA THR A 366 23.26 37.80 -13.79
C THR A 366 23.11 38.90 -12.74
N GLU A 367 24.22 39.37 -12.17
CA GLU A 367 24.25 40.46 -11.17
C GLU A 367 23.89 41.83 -11.77
N LEU A 368 24.24 42.07 -13.03
CA LEU A 368 23.96 43.30 -13.77
C LEU A 368 22.60 43.27 -14.49
N ALA A 369 21.87 42.15 -14.40
CA ALA A 369 20.54 42.04 -14.98
C ALA A 369 19.60 43.11 -14.39
N PRO A 370 18.73 43.73 -15.21
CA PRO A 370 17.77 44.70 -14.72
C PRO A 370 16.76 44.03 -13.78
N LEU A 371 16.44 44.72 -12.69
CA LEU A 371 15.40 44.31 -11.74
C LEU A 371 14.05 44.84 -12.20
N TYR A 372 13.04 43.99 -12.16
CA TYR A 372 11.65 44.32 -12.43
C TYR A 372 10.84 44.17 -11.14
N SER A 373 9.78 44.97 -11.00
CA SER A 373 8.81 44.83 -9.92
C SER A 373 7.50 44.33 -10.49
N GLU A 374 6.97 43.25 -9.92
CA GLU A 374 5.71 42.68 -10.34
C GLU A 374 4.79 42.38 -9.15
N TYR A 375 3.50 42.59 -9.36
CA TYR A 375 2.45 42.28 -8.40
C TYR A 375 1.82 40.94 -8.78
N VAL A 376 1.83 40.00 -7.84
CA VAL A 376 1.21 38.69 -8.02
C VAL A 376 0.16 38.49 -6.93
N GLN A 377 -1.10 38.36 -7.33
CA GLN A 377 -2.20 38.10 -6.41
C GLN A 377 -2.26 36.61 -6.06
N VAL A 378 -2.44 36.31 -4.77
CA VAL A 378 -2.64 34.94 -4.27
C VAL A 378 -4.11 34.75 -3.94
N ASN A 379 -4.70 33.63 -4.37
CA ASN A 379 -6.15 33.42 -4.33
C ASN A 379 -6.61 32.58 -3.14
N TYR A 380 -5.93 31.45 -2.86
CA TYR A 380 -6.38 30.47 -1.87
C TYR A 380 -5.51 30.50 -0.61
N ALA A 381 -4.19 30.52 -0.77
CA ALA A 381 -3.25 30.59 0.34
C ALA A 381 -2.96 32.04 0.79
N LYS A 382 -2.35 32.19 1.97
CA LYS A 382 -1.95 33.51 2.47
C LYS A 382 -0.64 33.93 1.82
N ALA A 383 -0.61 35.14 1.27
CA ALA A 383 0.60 35.73 0.69
C ALA A 383 1.76 35.83 1.71
N ALA A 384 1.45 36.00 3.00
CA ALA A 384 2.46 35.98 4.07
C ALA A 384 3.25 34.67 4.14
N ASP A 385 2.58 33.52 3.98
CA ASP A 385 3.22 32.21 4.07
C ASP A 385 4.16 31.98 2.87
N PHE A 386 3.75 32.41 1.67
CA PHE A 386 4.63 32.40 0.48
C PHE A 386 5.81 33.35 0.60
N ALA A 387 5.63 34.55 1.16
CA ALA A 387 6.74 35.47 1.37
C ALA A 387 7.78 34.92 2.36
N ASN A 388 7.35 34.17 3.36
CA ASN A 388 8.26 33.47 4.28
C ASN A 388 9.01 32.34 3.56
N LEU A 389 8.33 31.56 2.70
CA LEU A 389 8.96 30.52 1.90
C LEU A 389 10.02 31.09 0.94
N LEU A 390 9.72 32.21 0.29
CA LEU A 390 10.62 32.88 -0.65
C LEU A 390 11.83 33.55 0.02
N LYS A 391 11.73 33.90 1.31
CA LYS A 391 12.82 34.50 2.10
C LYS A 391 13.71 33.46 2.79
N ASN A 392 13.33 32.18 2.76
CA ASN A 392 14.09 31.14 3.43
C ASN A 392 15.37 30.84 2.64
N GLU A 393 16.54 31.02 3.27
CA GLU A 393 17.86 30.98 2.58
C GLU A 393 18.17 29.62 1.93
N GLY A 394 17.58 28.52 2.41
CA GLY A 394 17.78 27.19 1.83
C GLY A 394 16.98 26.89 0.56
N THR A 395 15.92 27.67 0.28
CA THR A 395 15.00 27.45 -0.86
C THR A 395 14.70 28.74 -1.62
N SER A 396 15.54 29.77 -1.45
CA SER A 396 15.31 31.09 -2.05
C SER A 396 15.37 30.99 -3.58
N LEU A 397 14.21 31.15 -4.22
CA LEU A 397 14.10 31.35 -5.66
C LEU A 397 14.42 32.81 -6.07
N LEU A 398 14.62 33.68 -5.07
CA LEU A 398 15.01 35.07 -5.26
C LEU A 398 16.53 35.18 -5.44
N SER A 399 16.97 36.14 -6.25
CA SER A 399 18.38 36.52 -6.35
C SER A 399 18.86 37.21 -5.07
N GLU A 400 20.18 37.36 -4.89
CA GLU A 400 20.76 38.09 -3.75
C GLU A 400 20.23 39.54 -3.62
N ARG A 401 19.81 40.13 -4.74
CA ARG A 401 19.25 41.49 -4.81
C ARG A 401 17.72 41.52 -4.79
N GLY A 402 17.11 40.33 -4.81
CA GLY A 402 15.68 40.12 -4.80
C GLY A 402 15.06 40.53 -3.48
N SER A 403 13.84 41.04 -3.54
CA SER A 403 13.06 41.34 -2.33
C SER A 403 11.59 41.06 -2.56
N VAL A 404 10.94 40.44 -1.56
CA VAL A 404 9.50 40.21 -1.56
C VAL A 404 8.85 40.90 -0.36
N THR A 405 7.76 41.61 -0.64
CA THR A 405 6.90 42.27 0.35
C THR A 405 5.44 41.89 0.13
N VAL A 406 4.65 41.87 1.19
CA VAL A 406 3.25 41.45 1.16
C VAL A 406 2.35 42.65 1.44
N ASP A 407 1.32 42.85 0.61
CA ASP A 407 0.16 43.67 0.99
C ASP A 407 -0.93 42.74 1.53
N GLU A 408 -1.06 42.68 2.86
CA GLU A 408 -2.03 41.82 3.55
C GLU A 408 -3.49 42.19 3.24
N ARG A 409 -3.77 43.46 2.94
CA ARG A 409 -5.14 43.92 2.66
C ARG A 409 -5.66 43.37 1.34
N THR A 410 -4.78 43.17 0.36
CA THR A 410 -5.13 42.70 -0.99
C THR A 410 -4.61 41.29 -1.28
N ASN A 411 -4.03 40.61 -0.27
CA ASN A 411 -3.37 39.30 -0.40
C ASN A 411 -2.44 39.22 -1.63
N THR A 412 -1.67 40.27 -1.86
CA THR A 412 -0.80 40.41 -3.05
C THR A 412 0.66 40.41 -2.64
N LEU A 413 1.48 39.69 -3.41
CA LEU A 413 2.93 39.68 -3.33
C LEU A 413 3.50 40.74 -4.28
N LEU A 414 4.27 41.68 -3.72
CA LEU A 414 5.13 42.56 -4.51
C LEU A 414 6.53 41.95 -4.52
N ILE A 415 6.92 41.45 -5.69
CA ILE A 415 8.21 40.80 -5.93
C ILE A 415 9.06 41.77 -6.76
N ARG A 416 10.29 42.04 -6.31
CA ARG A 416 11.27 42.81 -7.06
C ARG A 416 12.52 41.96 -7.28
N ASP A 417 12.75 41.52 -8.50
CA ASP A 417 13.87 40.64 -8.86
C ASP A 417 14.18 40.65 -10.38
N THR A 418 15.12 39.81 -10.83
CA THR A 418 15.38 39.53 -12.24
C THR A 418 14.18 38.87 -12.90
N ALA A 419 14.01 39.06 -14.22
CA ALA A 419 12.88 38.50 -14.96
C ALA A 419 12.76 36.97 -14.84
N LYS A 420 13.90 36.26 -14.79
CA LYS A 420 13.96 34.80 -14.64
C LYS A 420 13.42 34.35 -13.27
N SER A 421 13.90 34.95 -12.18
CA SER A 421 13.43 34.64 -10.82
C SER A 421 11.94 34.90 -10.65
N ILE A 422 11.41 35.99 -11.23
CA ILE A 422 9.97 36.29 -11.19
C ILE A 422 9.16 35.21 -11.91
N GLU A 423 9.63 34.73 -13.06
CA GLU A 423 8.97 33.64 -13.78
C GLU A 423 8.95 32.33 -12.98
N ASP A 424 10.08 31.99 -12.35
CA ASP A 424 10.20 30.80 -11.50
C ASP A 424 9.26 30.87 -10.29
N VAL A 425 9.15 32.05 -9.65
CA VAL A 425 8.22 32.29 -8.54
C VAL A 425 6.76 32.17 -9.00
N LYS A 426 6.40 32.71 -10.17
CA LYS A 426 5.04 32.55 -10.73
C LYS A 426 4.71 31.09 -11.03
N ARG A 427 5.66 30.34 -11.58
CA ARG A 427 5.48 28.91 -11.86
C ARG A 427 5.25 28.14 -10.57
N MET A 428 5.99 28.44 -9.52
CA MET A 428 5.77 27.87 -8.18
C MET A 428 4.39 28.22 -7.62
N LEU A 429 3.99 29.50 -7.68
CA LEU A 429 2.69 29.96 -7.19
C LEU A 429 1.53 29.27 -7.89
N ASN A 430 1.61 29.07 -9.22
CA ASN A 430 0.56 28.37 -9.98
C ASN A 430 0.39 26.90 -9.57
N VAL A 431 1.44 26.25 -9.06
CA VAL A 431 1.38 24.85 -8.61
C VAL A 431 0.87 24.74 -7.16
N LEU A 432 1.22 25.70 -6.30
CA LEU A 432 0.93 25.65 -4.86
C LEU A 432 -0.37 26.35 -4.46
N ASP A 433 -0.80 27.39 -5.18
CA ASP A 433 -2.04 28.14 -4.89
C ASP A 433 -3.27 27.42 -5.46
N ILE A 434 -3.57 26.26 -4.89
CA ILE A 434 -4.75 25.44 -5.20
C ILE A 434 -5.78 25.48 -4.06
N PRO A 435 -7.08 25.33 -4.34
CA PRO A 435 -8.11 25.29 -3.31
C PRO A 435 -7.92 24.10 -2.37
N ILE A 436 -8.03 24.34 -1.06
CA ILE A 436 -8.01 23.30 -0.05
C ILE A 436 -9.32 22.50 -0.08
N ARG A 437 -9.19 21.18 -0.12
CA ARG A 437 -10.35 20.27 -0.03
C ARG A 437 -10.98 20.35 1.35
N GLN A 438 -12.29 20.21 1.41
CA GLN A 438 -13.07 20.20 2.65
C GLN A 438 -13.60 18.79 2.94
N VAL A 439 -13.76 18.49 4.23
CA VAL A 439 -14.33 17.23 4.73
C VAL A 439 -15.49 17.57 5.65
N VAL A 440 -16.63 16.92 5.40
CA VAL A 440 -17.74 16.83 6.33
C VAL A 440 -17.54 15.59 7.17
N ILE A 441 -17.58 15.72 8.48
CA ILE A 441 -17.50 14.60 9.41
C ILE A 441 -18.85 14.51 10.11
N GLU A 442 -19.51 13.36 9.97
CA GLU A 442 -20.69 12.98 10.73
C GLU A 442 -20.27 11.91 11.73
N SER A 443 -20.54 12.16 13.01
CA SER A 443 -20.40 11.15 14.06
C SER A 443 -21.78 10.78 14.55
N ARG A 444 -22.00 9.52 14.89
CA ARG A 444 -23.24 9.01 15.48
C ARG A 444 -22.87 8.21 16.71
N MET A 445 -23.47 8.59 17.82
CA MET A 445 -23.27 7.96 19.11
C MET A 445 -24.62 7.40 19.55
N VAL A 446 -24.65 6.09 19.77
CA VAL A 446 -25.85 5.35 20.14
C VAL A 446 -25.62 4.80 21.54
N THR A 447 -26.44 5.23 22.50
CA THR A 447 -26.46 4.66 23.84
C THR A 447 -27.76 3.89 24.02
N VAL A 448 -27.65 2.60 24.30
CA VAL A 448 -28.78 1.73 24.66
C VAL A 448 -28.71 1.44 26.14
N LYS A 449 -29.83 1.62 26.84
CA LYS A 449 -30.01 1.32 28.25
C LYS A 449 -31.19 0.37 28.41
N ASP A 450 -30.98 -0.77 29.05
CA ASP A 450 -31.99 -1.78 29.33
C ASP A 450 -31.93 -2.18 30.80
N ASN A 451 -32.94 -1.76 31.56
CA ASN A 451 -33.02 -1.96 33.00
C ASN A 451 -34.22 -2.82 33.34
N ILE A 452 -33.98 -3.93 34.03
CA ILE A 452 -35.01 -4.84 34.54
C ILE A 452 -34.87 -4.90 36.06
N SER A 453 -35.99 -4.73 36.76
CA SER A 453 -36.08 -4.84 38.22
C SER A 453 -37.25 -5.75 38.59
N GLU A 454 -36.97 -6.79 39.36
CA GLU A 454 -37.94 -7.78 39.83
C GLU A 454 -37.86 -7.87 41.35
N ASP A 455 -38.94 -7.50 42.03
CA ASP A 455 -39.05 -7.61 43.48
C ASP A 455 -40.26 -8.46 43.88
N LEU A 456 -40.06 -9.37 44.83
CA LEU A 456 -41.10 -10.17 45.45
C LEU A 456 -40.97 -10.10 46.97
N GLY A 457 -42.02 -9.61 47.61
CA GLY A 457 -42.09 -9.40 49.05
C GLY A 457 -43.32 -10.03 49.67
N ILE A 458 -43.24 -10.31 50.95
CA ILE A 458 -44.34 -10.88 51.71
C ILE A 458 -44.45 -10.27 53.09
N ARG A 459 -45.69 -10.08 53.54
CA ARG A 459 -45.98 -9.76 54.93
C ARG A 459 -47.10 -10.65 55.44
N TRP A 460 -46.94 -11.16 56.64
CA TRP A 460 -48.00 -11.93 57.29
C TRP A 460 -47.87 -11.88 58.80
N GLY A 461 -48.98 -12.11 59.48
CA GLY A 461 -49.10 -11.99 60.92
C GLY A 461 -50.17 -12.89 61.49
N LEU A 462 -49.94 -13.37 62.70
CA LEU A 462 -50.86 -14.13 63.51
C LEU A 462 -51.06 -13.40 64.84
N THR A 463 -52.30 -12.96 65.07
CA THR A 463 -52.74 -12.48 66.38
C THR A 463 -53.69 -13.49 66.99
N HIS A 464 -53.47 -13.87 68.24
CA HIS A 464 -54.33 -14.82 68.95
C HIS A 464 -54.50 -14.36 70.40
N ASN A 465 -55.70 -14.52 70.95
CA ASN A 465 -56.02 -14.23 72.36
C ASN A 465 -56.92 -15.35 72.88
N ASP A 466 -56.45 -16.09 73.90
CA ASP A 466 -57.19 -17.19 74.52
C ASP A 466 -57.89 -16.82 75.84
N GLY A 467 -57.80 -15.55 76.25
CA GLY A 467 -58.41 -15.00 77.46
C GLY A 467 -57.45 -14.83 78.64
N ASP A 468 -56.38 -15.64 78.71
CA ASP A 468 -55.33 -15.55 79.76
C ASP A 468 -53.99 -15.05 79.19
N ALA A 469 -53.74 -15.27 77.89
CA ALA A 469 -52.57 -14.82 77.17
C ALA A 469 -52.92 -14.34 75.74
N ALA A 470 -52.07 -13.46 75.20
CA ALA A 470 -52.18 -13.00 73.83
C ALA A 470 -50.82 -13.04 73.11
N MET A 471 -50.88 -13.29 71.80
CA MET A 471 -49.74 -13.32 70.89
C MET A 471 -50.01 -12.38 69.71
N SER A 472 -48.97 -11.69 69.26
CA SER A 472 -49.00 -10.81 68.09
C SER A 472 -47.58 -10.65 67.52
N GLY A 473 -47.42 -9.88 66.43
CA GLY A 473 -46.13 -9.53 65.85
C GLY A 473 -45.21 -8.72 66.78
N THR A 474 -45.79 -7.86 67.63
CA THR A 474 -45.05 -7.07 68.63
C THR A 474 -45.65 -7.24 70.04
N LEU A 475 -44.87 -6.87 71.07
CA LEU A 475 -45.36 -6.89 72.46
C LEU A 475 -46.54 -5.92 72.66
N VAL A 476 -46.47 -4.73 72.05
CA VAL A 476 -47.57 -3.75 72.05
C VAL A 476 -48.82 -4.31 71.38
N GLY A 477 -48.65 -5.05 70.28
CA GLY A 477 -49.75 -5.74 69.63
C GLY A 477 -50.35 -6.84 70.50
N ALA A 478 -49.53 -7.59 71.24
CA ALA A 478 -50.00 -8.61 72.17
C ALA A 478 -50.81 -7.99 73.33
N ASP A 479 -50.35 -6.89 73.91
CA ASP A 479 -51.08 -6.16 74.97
C ASP A 479 -52.43 -5.65 74.48
N THR A 480 -52.47 -5.11 73.25
CA THR A 480 -53.71 -4.63 72.62
C THR A 480 -54.68 -5.77 72.34
N ALA A 481 -54.17 -6.91 71.87
CA ALA A 481 -54.95 -8.13 71.66
C ALA A 481 -55.51 -8.68 72.99
N ASN A 482 -54.72 -8.68 74.07
CA ASN A 482 -55.13 -9.11 75.42
C ASN A 482 -56.26 -8.23 75.97
N ALA A 483 -56.22 -6.92 75.70
CA ALA A 483 -57.30 -5.98 76.01
C ALA A 483 -58.55 -6.15 75.12
N ASN A 484 -58.67 -7.23 74.35
CA ASN A 484 -59.72 -7.51 73.36
C ASN A 484 -59.81 -6.48 72.22
N GLY A 485 -58.75 -5.70 72.04
CA GLY A 485 -58.56 -4.79 70.91
C GLY A 485 -58.03 -5.52 69.68
N VAL A 486 -58.18 -4.88 68.52
CA VAL A 486 -57.55 -5.32 67.27
C VAL A 486 -56.27 -4.49 67.12
N PRO A 487 -55.06 -5.10 67.22
CA PRO A 487 -53.79 -4.36 67.11
C PRO A 487 -53.67 -3.66 65.76
N ASP A 488 -52.92 -2.57 65.65
CA ASP A 488 -52.65 -1.96 64.34
C ASP A 488 -51.87 -2.93 63.43
N ILE A 489 -51.97 -2.74 62.11
CA ILE A 489 -51.34 -3.64 61.12
C ILE A 489 -49.83 -3.79 61.35
N THR A 490 -49.16 -2.71 61.75
CA THR A 490 -47.72 -2.69 62.04
C THR A 490 -47.34 -3.53 63.25
N ASP A 491 -48.27 -3.75 64.18
CA ASP A 491 -48.05 -4.43 65.46
C ASP A 491 -48.50 -5.90 65.48
N ARG A 492 -49.16 -6.35 64.40
CA ARG A 492 -49.63 -7.73 64.24
C ARG A 492 -48.88 -8.58 63.24
N LEU A 493 -48.06 -7.99 62.37
CA LEU A 493 -47.26 -8.72 61.40
C LEU A 493 -46.05 -9.38 62.07
N ASN A 494 -45.90 -10.70 61.92
CA ASN A 494 -44.72 -11.45 62.38
C ASN A 494 -43.58 -11.38 61.36
N VAL A 495 -43.93 -11.39 60.06
CA VAL A 495 -43.02 -11.15 58.96
C VAL A 495 -43.51 -9.91 58.24
N ASN A 496 -42.65 -8.90 58.13
CA ASN A 496 -42.96 -7.66 57.44
C ASN A 496 -41.85 -7.33 56.46
N LEU A 497 -41.82 -8.07 55.35
CA LEU A 497 -40.85 -7.91 54.26
C LEU A 497 -41.57 -7.54 52.95
N PRO A 498 -42.36 -6.46 52.90
CA PRO A 498 -43.04 -6.04 51.68
C PRO A 498 -42.05 -5.46 50.66
N VAL A 499 -42.47 -5.39 49.41
CA VAL A 499 -41.83 -4.52 48.41
C VAL A 499 -42.15 -3.06 48.76
N ALA A 500 -41.19 -2.14 48.60
CA ALA A 500 -41.38 -0.73 48.97
C ALA A 500 -42.43 0.00 48.11
N ASP A 501 -42.39 -0.24 46.79
CA ASP A 501 -43.32 0.33 45.80
C ASP A 501 -43.87 -0.78 44.89
N PRO A 502 -44.76 -1.66 45.38
CA PRO A 502 -45.25 -2.80 44.60
C PRO A 502 -46.11 -2.36 43.41
N ALA A 503 -45.93 -3.00 42.26
CA ALA A 503 -46.85 -2.85 41.13
C ALA A 503 -48.21 -3.50 41.42
N GLY A 504 -48.22 -4.55 42.25
CA GLY A 504 -49.44 -5.20 42.71
C GLY A 504 -49.26 -5.87 44.06
N ALA A 505 -50.32 -5.87 44.87
CA ALA A 505 -50.39 -6.60 46.12
C ALA A 505 -51.72 -7.33 46.24
N ILE A 506 -51.69 -8.55 46.77
CA ILE A 506 -52.87 -9.34 47.10
C ILE A 506 -52.82 -9.62 48.60
N ALA A 507 -53.79 -9.06 49.32
CA ALA A 507 -53.94 -9.23 50.76
C ALA A 507 -55.15 -10.10 51.09
N PHE A 508 -54.93 -11.10 51.96
CA PHE A 508 -55.94 -11.94 52.57
C PHE A 508 -55.94 -11.68 54.08
N GLN A 509 -57.05 -11.18 54.56
CA GLN A 509 -57.34 -11.15 55.99
C GLN A 509 -58.38 -12.22 56.27
N VAL A 510 -57.99 -13.27 56.99
CA VAL A 510 -58.95 -14.25 57.50
C VAL A 510 -59.56 -13.63 58.75
N ALA A 511 -60.83 -13.24 58.64
CA ALA A 511 -61.59 -12.53 59.66
C ALA A 511 -61.47 -13.19 61.04
N ARG A 512 -61.56 -12.34 62.10
CA ARG A 512 -61.54 -12.73 63.51
C ARG A 512 -62.38 -13.99 63.73
N LEU A 513 -61.71 -15.12 63.93
CA LEU A 513 -62.35 -16.37 64.27
C LEU A 513 -63.01 -16.22 65.66
N ALA A 514 -64.00 -17.06 65.97
CA ALA A 514 -64.75 -16.97 67.24
C ALA A 514 -63.85 -17.15 68.48
N ASP A 515 -62.64 -17.66 68.28
CA ASP A 515 -61.57 -17.86 69.26
C ASP A 515 -60.60 -16.66 69.38
N GLY A 516 -60.90 -15.52 68.74
CA GLY A 516 -60.05 -14.32 68.80
C GLY A 516 -58.85 -14.32 67.85
N THR A 517 -58.69 -15.34 67.00
CA THR A 517 -57.56 -15.43 66.05
C THR A 517 -57.75 -14.55 64.83
N ILE A 518 -56.70 -13.84 64.43
CA ILE A 518 -56.61 -13.05 63.20
C ILE A 518 -55.38 -13.51 62.42
N LEU A 519 -55.57 -13.83 61.14
CA LEU A 519 -54.49 -14.15 60.22
C LEU A 519 -54.48 -13.13 59.09
N ASP A 520 -53.36 -12.44 58.96
CA ASP A 520 -53.09 -11.49 57.89
C ASP A 520 -52.01 -12.08 56.97
N LEU A 521 -52.23 -12.08 55.65
CA LEU A 521 -51.27 -12.53 54.64
C LEU A 521 -51.34 -11.58 53.46
N GLU A 522 -50.21 -11.04 53.02
CA GLU A 522 -50.13 -10.26 51.80
C GLU A 522 -48.87 -10.61 51.02
N LEU A 523 -49.09 -10.84 49.72
CA LEU A 523 -48.05 -10.98 48.72
C LEU A 523 -47.97 -9.67 47.93
N SER A 524 -46.77 -9.10 47.83
CA SER A 524 -46.49 -7.88 47.08
C SER A 524 -45.42 -8.17 46.02
N ALA A 525 -45.62 -7.70 44.79
CA ALA A 525 -44.68 -7.91 43.70
C ALA A 525 -44.51 -6.65 42.85
N LEU A 526 -43.32 -6.50 42.27
CA LEU A 526 -42.96 -5.48 41.29
C LEU A 526 -42.13 -6.14 40.19
N GLU A 527 -42.51 -5.93 38.94
CA GLU A 527 -41.67 -6.21 37.78
C GLU A 527 -41.69 -4.93 36.94
N GLN A 528 -40.51 -4.34 36.75
CA GLN A 528 -40.33 -3.09 36.03
C GLN A 528 -39.26 -3.27 34.96
N GLU A 529 -39.62 -2.91 33.73
CA GLU A 529 -38.71 -2.86 32.60
C GLU A 529 -38.62 -1.42 32.08
N ASN A 530 -37.40 -0.92 31.93
CA ASN A 530 -37.12 0.43 31.43
C ASN A 530 -36.04 0.38 30.35
N ARG A 531 -36.49 0.56 29.10
CA ARG A 531 -35.63 0.58 27.91
C ARG A 531 -35.53 2.00 27.35
N GLY A 532 -34.30 2.44 27.10
CA GLY A 532 -34.01 3.74 26.50
C GLY A 532 -32.97 3.63 25.40
N GLU A 533 -33.17 4.35 24.31
CA GLU A 533 -32.21 4.53 23.23
C GLU A 533 -31.95 6.02 23.03
N ILE A 534 -30.68 6.42 23.06
CA ILE A 534 -30.25 7.81 22.90
C ILE A 534 -29.33 7.85 21.68
N ILE A 535 -29.70 8.64 20.67
CA ILE A 535 -28.91 8.85 19.47
C ILE A 535 -28.47 10.31 19.42
N ALA A 536 -27.16 10.53 19.40
CA ALA A 536 -26.54 11.82 19.18
C ALA A 536 -25.80 11.83 17.85
N SER A 537 -26.00 12.85 17.01
CA SER A 537 -25.41 12.92 15.66
C SER A 537 -24.74 14.26 15.36
N PRO A 538 -23.60 14.59 16.00
CA PRO A 538 -22.87 15.82 15.70
C PRO A 538 -22.28 15.78 14.28
N ARG A 539 -22.40 16.91 13.57
CA ARG A 539 -21.89 17.09 12.21
C ARG A 539 -21.07 18.37 12.13
N ILE A 540 -19.88 18.28 11.55
CA ILE A 540 -18.97 19.41 11.39
C ILE A 540 -18.31 19.36 10.01
N THR A 541 -18.02 20.53 9.43
CA THR A 541 -17.28 20.65 8.17
C THR A 541 -16.00 21.42 8.45
N THR A 542 -14.88 20.90 7.97
CA THR A 542 -13.58 21.58 8.11
C THR A 542 -12.72 21.37 6.88
N SER A 543 -11.66 22.16 6.76
CA SER A 543 -10.68 22.03 5.68
C SER A 543 -9.63 20.97 6.00
N ASN A 544 -8.95 20.47 4.98
CA ASN A 544 -7.83 19.55 5.15
C ASN A 544 -6.78 20.10 6.13
N GLN A 545 -6.32 19.27 7.06
CA GLN A 545 -5.34 19.58 8.12
C GLN A 545 -5.75 20.70 9.09
N LYS A 546 -7.04 21.07 9.13
CA LYS A 546 -7.54 22.09 10.04
C LYS A 546 -8.44 21.48 11.12
N GLU A 547 -8.01 21.62 12.38
CA GLU A 547 -8.81 21.25 13.54
C GLU A 547 -10.12 22.06 13.59
N ALA A 548 -11.21 21.36 13.88
CA ALA A 548 -12.50 21.94 14.16
C ALA A 548 -13.19 21.21 15.31
N TYR A 549 -14.04 21.91 16.06
CA TYR A 549 -14.80 21.33 17.17
C TYR A 549 -16.24 21.84 17.22
N ILE A 550 -17.14 21.01 17.75
CA ILE A 550 -18.54 21.32 18.04
C ILE A 550 -18.86 20.78 19.43
N GLU A 551 -19.43 21.60 20.31
CA GLU A 551 -19.80 21.22 21.68
C GLU A 551 -21.24 21.69 21.96
N GLN A 552 -22.05 20.85 22.59
CA GLN A 552 -23.39 21.18 23.08
C GLN A 552 -23.57 20.63 24.49
N GLY A 553 -24.01 21.47 25.43
CA GLY A 553 -24.29 21.04 26.79
C GLY A 553 -24.48 22.19 27.76
N THR A 554 -24.19 21.94 29.02
CA THR A 554 -24.39 22.91 30.12
C THR A 554 -23.16 23.00 31.00
N GLU A 555 -22.96 24.15 31.62
CA GLU A 555 -21.91 24.33 32.62
C GLU A 555 -22.46 24.18 34.04
N ILE A 556 -21.88 23.26 34.81
CA ILE A 556 -22.27 22.98 36.20
C ILE A 556 -21.34 23.77 37.14
N PRO A 557 -21.89 24.62 38.02
CA PRO A 557 -21.09 25.38 38.98
C PRO A 557 -20.63 24.49 40.15
N PHE A 558 -19.35 24.57 40.49
CA PHE A 558 -18.73 23.94 41.66
C PHE A 558 -18.24 25.00 42.63
N VAL A 559 -18.58 24.85 43.91
CA VAL A 559 -18.05 25.69 44.99
C VAL A 559 -16.70 25.16 45.46
N GLN A 560 -15.67 25.98 45.35
CA GLN A 560 -14.30 25.66 45.76
C GLN A 560 -13.85 26.62 46.87
N ALA A 561 -13.08 26.13 47.84
CA ALA A 561 -12.45 26.99 48.84
C ALA A 561 -11.28 27.75 48.19
N ALA A 562 -11.37 29.08 48.12
CA ALA A 562 -10.27 29.92 47.67
C ALA A 562 -9.17 29.98 48.75
N SER A 563 -7.94 30.25 48.34
CA SER A 563 -6.77 30.38 49.23
C SER A 563 -6.92 31.47 50.30
N SER A 564 -7.86 32.40 50.13
CA SER A 564 -8.22 33.46 51.09
C SER A 564 -9.27 33.04 52.13
N GLY A 565 -9.81 31.81 52.06
CA GLY A 565 -10.92 31.35 52.90
C GLY A 565 -12.31 31.76 52.39
N ALA A 566 -12.40 32.48 51.26
CA ALA A 566 -13.66 32.78 50.58
C ALA A 566 -14.11 31.62 49.68
N THR A 567 -15.40 31.51 49.39
CA THR A 567 -15.93 30.55 48.41
C THR A 567 -15.81 31.10 46.98
N SER A 568 -15.15 30.37 46.08
CA SER A 568 -15.10 30.65 44.64
C SER A 568 -16.01 29.68 43.88
N VAL A 569 -16.69 30.16 42.82
CA VAL A 569 -17.51 29.30 41.95
C VAL A 569 -16.75 29.05 40.66
N THR A 570 -16.50 27.78 40.33
CA THR A 570 -15.86 27.36 39.08
C THR A 570 -16.85 26.55 38.26
N PHE A 571 -17.01 26.88 36.99
CA PHE A 571 -17.88 26.16 36.07
C PHE A 571 -17.13 25.00 35.43
N LYS A 572 -17.71 23.79 35.45
CA LYS A 572 -17.24 22.66 34.65
C LYS A 572 -18.27 22.33 33.58
N LYS A 573 -17.81 22.14 32.35
CA LYS A 573 -18.64 21.76 31.22
C LYS A 573 -19.09 20.30 31.36
N ALA A 574 -20.37 20.05 31.09
CA ALA A 574 -20.92 18.74 30.78
C ALA A 574 -21.51 18.85 29.37
N VAL A 575 -20.71 18.47 28.37
CA VAL A 575 -20.99 18.64 26.94
C VAL A 575 -20.86 17.33 26.17
N LEU A 576 -21.73 17.18 25.17
CA LEU A 576 -21.46 16.34 24.01
C LEU A 576 -20.53 17.13 23.07
N GLY A 577 -19.34 16.61 22.82
CA GLY A 577 -18.30 17.24 22.03
C GLY A 577 -17.78 16.33 20.93
N LEU A 578 -17.53 16.92 19.76
CA LEU A 578 -16.74 16.31 18.69
C LEU A 578 -15.63 17.29 18.33
N ARG A 579 -14.38 16.86 18.43
CA ARG A 579 -13.20 17.58 17.97
C ARG A 579 -12.46 16.70 16.97
N VAL A 580 -12.14 17.28 15.83
CA VAL A 580 -11.59 16.52 14.71
C VAL A 580 -10.57 17.30 13.91
N THR A 581 -9.50 16.63 13.51
CA THR A 581 -8.55 17.11 12.50
C THR A 581 -8.49 16.09 11.37
N PRO A 582 -9.02 16.41 10.17
CA PRO A 582 -8.95 15.49 9.04
C PRO A 582 -7.68 15.72 8.22
N GLN A 583 -7.15 14.65 7.65
CA GLN A 583 -6.10 14.68 6.64
C GLN A 583 -6.52 13.81 5.45
N ILE A 584 -6.63 14.43 4.28
CA ILE A 584 -6.96 13.75 3.02
C ILE A 584 -5.68 13.22 2.39
N THR A 585 -5.63 11.93 2.10
CA THR A 585 -4.53 11.29 1.39
C THR A 585 -4.73 11.37 -0.14
N PRO A 586 -3.65 11.20 -0.95
CA PRO A 586 -3.74 11.28 -2.41
C PRO A 586 -4.71 10.29 -3.06
N ASP A 587 -4.96 9.16 -2.41
CA ASP A 587 -5.91 8.12 -2.81
C ASP A 587 -7.37 8.36 -2.33
N ASN A 588 -7.68 9.58 -1.90
CA ASN A 588 -9.00 10.01 -1.40
C ASN A 588 -9.49 9.28 -0.14
N ARG A 589 -8.59 8.72 0.68
CA ARG A 589 -8.91 8.32 2.04
C ARG A 589 -8.75 9.50 3.01
N ILE A 590 -9.34 9.38 4.20
CA ILE A 590 -9.31 10.41 5.22
C ILE A 590 -8.77 9.80 6.51
N ILE A 591 -7.63 10.32 6.95
CA ILE A 591 -7.12 10.11 8.31
C ILE A 591 -7.86 11.10 9.21
N LEU A 592 -8.45 10.61 10.30
CA LEU A 592 -9.19 11.41 11.25
C LEU A 592 -8.56 11.27 12.63
N ASP A 593 -8.07 12.38 13.17
CA ASP A 593 -7.78 12.50 14.60
C ASP A 593 -9.06 12.94 15.30
N LEU A 594 -9.65 12.07 16.12
CA LEU A 594 -10.97 12.25 16.70
C LEU A 594 -10.90 12.26 18.22
N VAL A 595 -11.52 13.27 18.83
CA VAL A 595 -11.83 13.28 20.26
C VAL A 595 -13.33 13.52 20.41
N ILE A 596 -14.02 12.51 20.91
CA ILE A 596 -15.47 12.52 21.12
C ILE A 596 -15.72 12.42 22.61
N THR A 597 -16.48 13.37 23.16
CA THR A 597 -16.87 13.41 24.57
C THR A 597 -18.38 13.40 24.69
N GLN A 598 -18.89 12.69 25.68
CA GLN A 598 -20.29 12.71 26.10
C GLN A 598 -20.32 12.82 27.61
N ASP A 599 -20.41 14.06 28.08
CA ASP A 599 -20.52 14.33 29.51
C ASP A 599 -21.97 14.64 29.86
N THR A 600 -22.49 13.93 30.85
CA THR A 600 -23.85 14.12 31.35
C THR A 600 -23.84 14.45 32.84
N ARG A 601 -24.95 15.02 33.31
CA ARG A 601 -25.12 15.33 34.73
C ARG A 601 -25.32 14.03 35.51
N GLY A 602 -24.37 13.71 36.38
CA GLY A 602 -24.45 12.56 37.29
C GLY A 602 -25.15 12.91 38.61
N ASP A 603 -25.02 12.01 39.58
CA ASP A 603 -25.69 12.11 40.87
C ASP A 603 -25.20 13.28 41.73
N THR A 604 -26.08 13.76 42.62
CA THR A 604 -25.68 14.76 43.62
C THR A 604 -25.04 14.08 44.82
N VAL A 605 -23.75 14.31 45.01
CA VAL A 605 -22.95 13.75 46.10
C VAL A 605 -22.75 14.77 47.21
N GLN A 606 -22.73 14.30 48.45
CA GLN A 606 -22.37 15.13 49.60
C GLN A 606 -20.85 15.30 49.64
N THR A 607 -20.38 16.54 49.68
CA THR A 607 -18.96 16.88 49.85
C THR A 607 -18.77 17.66 51.15
N GLY A 608 -17.53 17.79 51.63
CA GLY A 608 -17.22 18.52 52.85
C GLY A 608 -17.60 20.02 52.84
N THR A 609 -17.91 20.58 51.67
CA THR A 609 -18.31 21.99 51.46
C THR A 609 -19.77 22.16 51.04
N GLY A 610 -20.55 21.07 50.91
CA GLY A 610 -21.95 21.08 50.50
C GLY A 610 -22.29 20.00 49.46
N GLN A 611 -23.51 20.05 48.92
CA GLN A 611 -23.91 19.17 47.82
C GLN A 611 -23.25 19.60 46.52
N ALA A 612 -22.59 18.67 45.83
CA ALA A 612 -22.02 18.88 44.51
C ALA A 612 -22.57 17.83 43.54
N THR A 613 -22.79 18.21 42.29
CA THR A 613 -23.27 17.28 41.26
C THR A 613 -22.08 16.65 40.55
N ALA A 614 -22.06 15.32 40.45
CA ALA A 614 -21.08 14.58 39.67
C ALA A 614 -21.29 14.81 38.16
N ILE A 615 -20.26 14.53 37.36
CA ILE A 615 -20.34 14.54 35.90
C ILE A 615 -19.96 13.15 35.44
N ASP A 616 -20.87 12.49 34.74
CA ASP A 616 -20.62 11.19 34.12
C ASP A 616 -19.98 11.45 32.77
N THR A 617 -18.70 11.12 32.63
CA THR A 617 -17.89 11.42 31.45
C THR A 617 -17.65 10.17 30.61
N GLN A 618 -17.87 10.27 29.31
CA GLN A 618 -17.51 9.22 28.34
C GLN A 618 -16.67 9.86 27.24
N GLU A 619 -15.42 9.42 27.07
CA GLU A 619 -14.48 10.02 26.13
C GLU A 619 -13.76 8.95 25.30
N ILE A 620 -13.62 9.20 24.01
CA ILE A 620 -12.80 8.41 23.09
C ILE A 620 -11.87 9.35 22.34
N ALA A 621 -10.57 9.07 22.40
CA ALA A 621 -9.54 9.72 21.59
C ALA A 621 -8.84 8.66 20.72
N THR A 622 -8.93 8.79 19.40
CA THR A 622 -8.38 7.81 18.46
C THR A 622 -7.99 8.45 17.14
N GLN A 623 -7.11 7.78 16.41
CA GLN A 623 -6.77 8.11 15.03
C GLN A 623 -7.18 6.93 14.14
N VAL A 624 -7.96 7.21 13.11
CA VAL A 624 -8.46 6.19 12.18
C VAL A 624 -8.30 6.62 10.73
N LEU A 625 -8.02 5.66 9.85
CA LEU A 625 -8.05 5.84 8.40
C LEU A 625 -9.36 5.27 7.86
N VAL A 626 -10.11 6.09 7.13
CA VAL A 626 -11.43 5.72 6.61
C VAL A 626 -11.54 6.12 5.14
N ASN A 627 -12.26 5.33 4.35
CA ASN A 627 -12.54 5.67 2.97
C ASN A 627 -13.58 6.81 2.88
N ASN A 628 -13.56 7.55 1.78
CA ASN A 628 -14.51 8.64 1.55
C ASN A 628 -15.96 8.14 1.47
N GLY A 629 -16.80 8.58 2.41
CA GLY A 629 -18.22 8.24 2.48
C GLY A 629 -18.54 6.95 3.23
N GLU A 630 -17.54 6.19 3.67
CA GLU A 630 -17.75 4.97 4.44
C GLU A 630 -17.91 5.25 5.94
N THR A 631 -18.74 4.45 6.61
CA THR A 631 -18.93 4.52 8.06
C THR A 631 -18.06 3.49 8.74
N ILE A 632 -17.20 3.93 9.66
CA ILE A 632 -16.42 3.05 10.54
C ILE A 632 -17.02 3.05 11.95
N VAL A 633 -16.99 1.89 12.61
CA VAL A 633 -17.24 1.77 14.05
C VAL A 633 -15.93 2.03 14.77
N LEU A 634 -15.85 3.12 15.53
CA LEU A 634 -14.64 3.45 16.29
C LEU A 634 -14.47 2.54 17.52
N GLY A 635 -15.59 2.05 18.05
CA GLY A 635 -15.64 1.19 19.22
C GLY A 635 -16.92 1.40 20.02
N GLY A 636 -16.95 0.77 21.20
CA GLY A 636 -18.06 0.87 22.12
C GLY A 636 -17.72 0.39 23.53
N ILE A 637 -18.61 0.69 24.47
CA ILE A 637 -18.50 0.25 25.87
C ILE A 637 -19.77 -0.54 26.19
N TYR A 638 -19.61 -1.81 26.57
CA TYR A 638 -20.68 -2.65 27.11
C TYR A 638 -20.48 -2.83 28.61
N GLN A 639 -21.51 -2.49 29.38
CA GLN A 639 -21.53 -2.66 30.83
C GLN A 639 -22.80 -3.43 31.22
N GLN A 640 -22.64 -4.42 32.10
CA GLN A 640 -23.76 -5.13 32.70
C GLN A 640 -23.58 -5.20 34.22
N GLN A 641 -24.64 -4.86 34.95
CA GLN A 641 -24.69 -4.91 36.40
C GLN A 641 -25.88 -5.77 36.83
N ILE A 642 -25.58 -6.86 37.55
CA ILE A 642 -26.58 -7.75 38.14
C ILE A 642 -26.45 -7.66 39.66
N ILE A 643 -27.51 -7.25 40.33
CA ILE A 643 -27.59 -7.19 41.80
C ILE A 643 -28.72 -8.10 42.25
N ASN A 644 -28.38 -9.11 43.05
CA ASN A 644 -29.34 -10.00 43.69
C ASN A 644 -29.31 -9.76 45.20
N ALA A 645 -30.40 -9.24 45.75
CA ALA A 645 -30.56 -8.97 47.17
C ALA A 645 -31.67 -9.85 47.75
N VAL A 646 -31.37 -10.54 48.86
CA VAL A 646 -32.36 -11.35 49.59
C VAL A 646 -32.31 -10.97 51.06
N SER A 647 -33.42 -10.47 51.58
CA SER A 647 -33.62 -10.25 53.01
C SER A 647 -34.57 -11.33 53.54
N LYS A 648 -34.22 -11.99 54.64
CA LYS A 648 -34.96 -13.15 55.12
C LYS A 648 -34.93 -13.29 56.63
N VAL A 649 -35.94 -13.95 57.18
CA VAL A 649 -35.92 -14.43 58.57
C VAL A 649 -34.89 -15.57 58.67
N PRO A 650 -33.92 -15.49 59.59
CA PRO A 650 -32.94 -16.55 59.78
C PRO A 650 -33.60 -17.92 60.01
N PHE A 651 -33.01 -18.98 59.49
CA PHE A 651 -33.53 -20.36 59.51
C PHE A 651 -34.81 -20.59 58.69
N LEU A 652 -35.89 -19.84 58.93
CA LEU A 652 -37.20 -20.04 58.29
C LEU A 652 -37.20 -19.69 56.79
N GLY A 653 -36.42 -18.69 56.38
CA GLY A 653 -36.28 -18.28 54.98
C GLY A 653 -35.58 -19.29 54.06
N ASP A 654 -34.90 -20.27 54.64
CA ASP A 654 -34.11 -21.28 53.90
C ASP A 654 -34.80 -22.65 53.82
N ILE A 655 -36.01 -22.78 54.39
CA ILE A 655 -36.76 -24.05 54.33
C ILE A 655 -37.25 -24.28 52.88
N PRO A 656 -36.99 -25.46 52.29
CA PRO A 656 -37.53 -25.80 50.98
C PRO A 656 -39.06 -25.67 50.92
N TYR A 657 -39.61 -25.29 49.76
CA TYR A 657 -41.05 -25.09 49.48
C TYR A 657 -41.74 -23.93 50.21
N VAL A 658 -41.39 -23.62 51.46
CA VAL A 658 -42.09 -22.60 52.28
C VAL A 658 -41.24 -21.39 52.62
N GLY A 659 -39.92 -21.42 52.39
CA GLY A 659 -39.01 -20.33 52.75
C GLY A 659 -39.30 -19.00 52.03
N TRP A 660 -40.03 -19.03 50.91
CA TRP A 660 -40.51 -17.81 50.23
C TRP A 660 -41.49 -16.99 51.09
N LEU A 661 -42.17 -17.61 52.07
CA LEU A 661 -43.06 -16.91 53.02
C LEU A 661 -42.29 -16.11 54.09
N PHE A 662 -40.96 -16.22 54.10
CA PHE A 662 -40.09 -15.67 55.14
C PHE A 662 -38.93 -14.84 54.57
N ARG A 663 -39.02 -14.47 53.29
CA ARG A 663 -37.99 -13.67 52.60
C ARG A 663 -38.60 -12.70 51.61
N THR A 664 -37.85 -11.66 51.30
CA THR A 664 -38.04 -10.80 50.14
C THR A 664 -36.83 -10.95 49.23
N SER A 665 -37.07 -11.00 47.92
CA SER A 665 -36.04 -11.08 46.88
C SER A 665 -36.17 -9.88 45.96
N SER A 666 -35.03 -9.27 45.62
CA SER A 666 -34.89 -8.19 44.66
C SER A 666 -33.78 -8.56 43.69
N GLU A 667 -34.10 -8.57 42.40
CA GLU A 667 -33.18 -8.79 41.29
C GLU A 667 -33.18 -7.56 40.41
N PHE A 668 -32.00 -6.98 40.21
CA PHE A 668 -31.80 -5.80 39.37
C PHE A 668 -30.74 -6.10 38.31
N ASN A 669 -31.10 -5.98 37.04
CA ASN A 669 -30.23 -6.20 35.89
C ASN A 669 -30.22 -4.94 35.02
N GLU A 670 -29.09 -4.25 34.98
CA GLU A 670 -28.87 -3.08 34.14
C GLU A 670 -27.84 -3.40 33.06
N LYS A 671 -28.21 -3.20 31.80
CA LYS A 671 -27.33 -3.28 30.64
C LYS A 671 -27.21 -1.90 30.01
N LYS A 672 -25.98 -1.48 29.74
CA LYS A 672 -25.66 -0.22 29.08
C LYS A 672 -24.66 -0.48 27.96
N GLU A 673 -25.04 -0.09 26.74
CA GLU A 673 -24.18 -0.20 25.56
C GLU A 673 -24.00 1.18 24.94
N LEU A 674 -22.76 1.53 24.61
CA LEU A 674 -22.40 2.74 23.87
C LEU A 674 -21.70 2.30 22.59
N LEU A 675 -22.16 2.75 21.43
CA LEU A 675 -21.52 2.55 20.13
C LEU A 675 -21.25 3.89 19.46
N ILE A 676 -20.06 4.06 18.87
CA ILE A 676 -19.67 5.28 18.16
C ILE A 676 -19.31 4.96 16.71
N PHE A 677 -19.99 5.63 15.80
CA PHE A 677 -19.81 5.54 14.36
C PHE A 677 -19.31 6.87 13.81
N VAL A 678 -18.41 6.84 12.84
CA VAL A 678 -17.96 8.05 12.15
C VAL A 678 -17.95 7.83 10.64
N THR A 679 -18.44 8.83 9.92
CA THR A 679 -18.53 8.86 8.46
C THR A 679 -17.93 10.16 7.94
N PRO A 680 -16.70 10.15 7.42
CA PRO A 680 -16.14 11.30 6.71
C PRO A 680 -16.62 11.33 5.26
N ARG A 681 -16.85 12.53 4.73
CA ARG A 681 -17.16 12.76 3.32
C ARG A 681 -16.41 13.98 2.81
N ILE A 682 -15.61 13.79 1.77
CA ILE A 682 -14.96 14.89 1.04
C ILE A 682 -16.05 15.66 0.29
N VAL A 683 -16.06 16.98 0.46
CA VAL A 683 -16.95 17.87 -0.30
C VAL A 683 -16.38 18.03 -1.70
N THR A 684 -17.01 17.40 -2.67
CA THR A 684 -16.77 17.69 -4.09
C THR A 684 -17.61 18.90 -4.49
N GLU A 685 -17.00 19.90 -5.11
CA GLU A 685 -17.75 20.99 -5.75
C GLU A 685 -18.53 20.42 -6.95
N THR A 686 -19.72 19.89 -6.71
CA THR A 686 -20.72 19.72 -7.77
C THR A 686 -21.64 20.94 -7.69
N LEU A 687 -21.36 21.92 -8.55
CA LEU A 687 -22.30 22.98 -8.91
C LEU A 687 -23.49 22.41 -9.69
#